data_AF-A0A5N7B8K0-F1
#
_entry.id   AF-A0A5N7B8K0-F1
#
_cell.length_a   1.000
_cell.length_b   1.000
_cell.length_c   1.000
_cell.angle_alpha   90.00
_cell.angle_beta   90.00
_cell.angle_gamma   90.00
#
_symmetry.space_group_name_H-M   'P 1'
#
loop_
_entity.id
_entity.type
_entity.pdbx_description
1 polymer ?
#
loop_
_entity_poly.entity_id
_entity_poly.type
_entity_poly.pdbx_seq_one_letter_code
_entity_poly.pdbx_strand_id
1 'polypeptide(L)'
;MVDTTQQGIYMENGSGWLLSDLTFVGGNFSTYFGNQQFTTSHLVFVNCSSALQTHWDWAWTMQDIIIESCNTVIIIVGDASGPMSDGQPVGSLILTDTLIANTPCGNVTSLYTENSTDLLVQNTGFFNVKDAIVDKVLSKTLIAGGNEVLLDNWGFDMLPTGSGSSCFVNGQSIPSMNRTTPLLAESGYVNPNFFTRRRPKYHDIGMSKIMDVKALRAKGDGVTDDGPILNVILDTAANLSSIVYFPFGVYVIMGAGSKFQNELEPRAVVKVGEPGDVGVVEIQDMLFYCIRQDSGSGFDEWNVHESSQGSAGLWDSHFRVGGAIGSNLQAEDCPSLSGFVNPACKAAALLLHLAPKSSAYLENVWVWVADHDLDKITQDQIDVYVARRVLIESQGPTWLYGTASEHCVLYQYQLSGAKDVVLGMIQTESPYYQPVPKAPRPFSTGLFKDDPTFDDCPADSTSLRIIDSKTVYILGAGLYSWYSDYSQNCLETNSCQQRGFYIEETRDVWIYNLCTKAIIEMVSPVGELITRAVDNRNGFLSSILAWVRSSPDTTVGERHFEGFRIYSPGNRKIEELTETCQTALTQTIKCHNKLRGWQHPEMRTSLETKELTDEVCDTGCGRSLQSYYNGVVAACQGQNITVAAGTTFPERAGGTIWTGYNETCLQDPSTGQYCNDVIDAFTPTETYQDMPKDELCSPCYVNLHRTMQSSPYSIYHATMESEYLQARLEYIYSQCPVESGSTSIKDPQYIPVEEDPVPCFTEVTYTTKSGDTCDTIARSYSVSSGALQSANSDKIYNCTDLQPDKELCIPLTCDKLYILEDTDTCWSIELDNGIGLHTLRAYNPWINWFCDNLVSTAWMRGRTLCLSPQGGFYNVTDPIPGVIVAPGGSTGYTTTVTQPPANATLAEGTTRACGKWYTVTRVGDTCVEVCTQTGITADLFRAVNPSLAGHSAEDCTGLLKEGLTYCVGPVWDWDRRGDN
;
A
#
# COMPACT_ATOMS: atom_id res chain seq x y z
N MET A 1 1.10 -16.38 -49.21
CA MET A 1 0.16 -17.48 -48.86
C MET A 1 -1.24 -16.92 -49.03
N VAL A 2 -1.96 -17.20 -50.13
CA VAL A 2 -3.25 -16.53 -50.43
C VAL A 2 -4.47 -17.39 -50.08
N ASP A 3 -4.29 -18.63 -49.59
CA ASP A 3 -5.38 -19.58 -49.32
C ASP A 3 -5.31 -20.27 -47.94
N THR A 4 -4.59 -19.69 -46.96
CA THR A 4 -4.56 -20.27 -45.60
C THR A 4 -5.77 -19.81 -44.80
N THR A 5 -6.30 -20.68 -43.94
CA THR A 5 -7.36 -20.37 -42.95
C THR A 5 -6.84 -20.45 -41.52
N GLN A 6 -5.54 -20.68 -41.33
CA GLN A 6 -4.95 -20.84 -40.00
C GLN A 6 -5.08 -19.56 -39.18
N GLN A 7 -5.36 -19.74 -37.89
CA GLN A 7 -5.39 -18.69 -36.90
C GLN A 7 -4.55 -19.11 -35.69
N GLY A 8 -3.85 -18.15 -35.07
CA GLY A 8 -3.06 -18.39 -33.85
C GLY A 8 -3.95 -18.41 -32.62
N ILE A 9 -4.56 -17.26 -32.30
CA ILE A 9 -5.56 -17.13 -31.23
C ILE A 9 -6.91 -16.77 -31.84
N TYR A 10 -7.94 -17.48 -31.41
CA TYR A 10 -9.35 -17.13 -31.60
C TYR A 10 -9.96 -16.86 -30.22
N MET A 11 -10.36 -15.62 -29.99
CA MET A 11 -11.04 -15.17 -28.78
C MET A 11 -12.33 -14.48 -29.22
N GLU A 12 -13.46 -15.13 -29.03
CA GLU A 12 -14.77 -14.64 -29.48
C GLU A 12 -15.41 -13.65 -28.49
N ASN A 13 -15.17 -13.86 -27.18
CA ASN A 13 -15.63 -13.03 -26.07
C ASN A 13 -14.79 -13.32 -24.80
N GLY A 14 -15.07 -12.57 -23.73
CA GLY A 14 -14.53 -12.79 -22.39
C GLY A 14 -14.48 -11.48 -21.58
N SER A 15 -13.96 -11.57 -20.36
CA SER A 15 -13.60 -10.42 -19.52
C SER A 15 -12.20 -10.69 -18.96
N GLY A 16 -11.20 -10.58 -19.83
CA GLY A 16 -9.84 -11.01 -19.56
C GLY A 16 -8.90 -9.84 -19.21
N TRP A 17 -7.65 -10.18 -18.88
CA TRP A 17 -6.70 -9.19 -18.37
C TRP A 17 -5.41 -9.06 -19.18
N LEU A 18 -4.67 -10.15 -19.44
CA LEU A 18 -3.33 -10.05 -20.05
C LEU A 18 -2.98 -11.17 -21.03
N LEU A 19 -2.27 -10.81 -22.11
CA LEU A 19 -1.46 -11.71 -22.95
C LEU A 19 -0.11 -11.03 -23.19
N SER A 20 1.00 -11.74 -22.95
CA SER A 20 2.34 -11.19 -23.18
C SER A 20 3.36 -12.20 -23.70
N ASP A 21 4.46 -11.69 -24.28
CA ASP A 21 5.61 -12.48 -24.74
C ASP A 21 5.28 -13.54 -25.81
N LEU A 22 4.53 -13.16 -26.85
CA LEU A 22 4.09 -14.08 -27.91
C LEU A 22 4.64 -13.68 -29.29
N THR A 23 5.06 -14.67 -30.06
CA THR A 23 5.47 -14.50 -31.47
C THR A 23 4.57 -15.33 -32.40
N PHE A 24 4.00 -14.68 -33.40
CA PHE A 24 3.15 -15.28 -34.42
C PHE A 24 3.84 -15.24 -35.78
N VAL A 25 3.88 -16.39 -36.48
CA VAL A 25 4.53 -16.52 -37.79
C VAL A 25 3.54 -17.09 -38.80
N GLY A 26 3.17 -16.29 -39.81
CA GLY A 26 2.25 -16.70 -40.87
C GLY A 26 0.76 -16.63 -40.47
N GLY A 27 -0.05 -17.49 -41.09
CA GLY A 27 -1.50 -17.55 -40.85
C GLY A 27 -2.32 -16.52 -41.64
N ASN A 28 -3.65 -16.72 -41.62
CA ASN A 28 -4.62 -15.79 -42.23
C ASN A 28 -4.86 -14.60 -41.29
N PHE A 29 -5.26 -14.91 -40.06
CA PHE A 29 -5.29 -13.99 -38.93
C PHE A 29 -4.38 -14.57 -37.86
N SER A 30 -3.30 -13.91 -37.49
CA SER A 30 -2.49 -14.43 -36.37
C SER A 30 -3.29 -14.36 -35.06
N THR A 31 -4.01 -13.26 -34.83
CA THR A 31 -4.96 -13.15 -33.72
C THR A 31 -6.31 -12.60 -34.18
N TYR A 32 -7.37 -13.18 -33.63
CA TYR A 32 -8.76 -12.74 -33.77
C TYR A 32 -9.33 -12.52 -32.37
N PHE A 33 -9.66 -11.27 -32.06
CA PHE A 33 -9.84 -10.80 -30.69
C PHE A 33 -11.20 -10.13 -30.46
N GLY A 34 -11.93 -10.64 -29.47
CA GLY A 34 -13.10 -9.99 -28.91
C GLY A 34 -13.24 -10.23 -27.41
N ASN A 35 -13.34 -9.15 -26.64
CA ASN A 35 -13.34 -9.20 -25.18
C ASN A 35 -13.87 -7.87 -24.61
N GLN A 36 -14.44 -7.87 -23.41
CA GLN A 36 -14.85 -6.63 -22.74
C GLN A 36 -13.68 -5.65 -22.63
N GLN A 37 -12.58 -6.10 -22.04
CA GLN A 37 -11.34 -5.36 -21.97
C GLN A 37 -10.15 -6.28 -21.97
N PHE A 38 -8.97 -5.76 -22.32
CA PHE A 38 -7.77 -6.57 -22.30
C PHE A 38 -6.48 -5.73 -22.36
N THR A 39 -5.38 -6.28 -21.86
CA THR A 39 -4.02 -5.75 -22.02
C THR A 39 -3.18 -6.74 -22.83
N THR A 40 -2.50 -6.28 -23.87
CA THR A 40 -1.52 -7.08 -24.62
C THR A 40 -0.16 -6.39 -24.58
N SER A 41 0.91 -7.14 -24.31
CA SER A 41 2.27 -6.59 -24.18
C SER A 41 3.31 -7.48 -24.85
N HIS A 42 4.15 -6.94 -25.73
CA HIS A 42 5.17 -7.70 -26.48
C HIS A 42 4.60 -8.83 -27.33
N LEU A 43 3.77 -8.44 -28.29
CA LEU A 43 3.31 -9.33 -29.35
C LEU A 43 4.08 -9.05 -30.63
N VAL A 44 4.71 -10.08 -31.18
CA VAL A 44 5.50 -10.01 -32.40
C VAL A 44 4.79 -10.77 -33.52
N PHE A 45 4.60 -10.14 -34.68
CA PHE A 45 3.92 -10.74 -35.82
C PHE A 45 4.82 -10.69 -37.06
N VAL A 46 5.05 -11.85 -37.68
CA VAL A 46 5.97 -11.98 -38.81
C VAL A 46 5.33 -12.75 -39.96
N ASN A 47 5.35 -12.18 -41.17
CA ASN A 47 4.89 -12.84 -42.40
C ASN A 47 3.41 -13.27 -42.40
N CYS A 48 2.56 -12.58 -41.64
CA CYS A 48 1.13 -12.88 -41.52
C CYS A 48 0.34 -12.29 -42.69
N SER A 49 -0.79 -12.88 -43.08
CA SER A 49 -1.70 -12.19 -44.01
C SER A 49 -2.30 -10.96 -43.32
N SER A 50 -2.98 -11.18 -42.20
CA SER A 50 -3.36 -10.14 -41.24
C SER A 50 -2.72 -10.45 -39.90
N ALA A 51 -1.99 -9.49 -39.31
CA ALA A 51 -1.38 -9.69 -38.01
C ALA A 51 -2.46 -9.79 -36.92
N LEU A 52 -3.32 -8.78 -36.82
CA LEU A 52 -4.33 -8.71 -35.76
C LEU A 52 -5.68 -8.22 -36.30
N GLN A 53 -6.76 -8.81 -35.81
CA GLN A 53 -8.10 -8.27 -35.96
C GLN A 53 -8.81 -8.22 -34.60
N THR A 54 -9.31 -7.04 -34.23
CA THR A 54 -10.25 -6.89 -33.10
C THR A 54 -11.66 -6.74 -33.68
N HIS A 55 -12.56 -7.67 -33.38
CA HIS A 55 -13.92 -7.65 -33.92
C HIS A 55 -14.95 -7.01 -32.99
N TRP A 56 -14.73 -7.03 -31.67
CA TRP A 56 -15.43 -6.18 -30.71
C TRP A 56 -14.59 -6.01 -29.45
N ASP A 57 -14.73 -4.86 -28.80
CA ASP A 57 -14.29 -4.69 -27.42
C ASP A 57 -15.08 -3.57 -26.75
N TRP A 58 -14.84 -3.36 -25.47
CA TRP A 58 -15.16 -2.09 -24.86
C TRP A 58 -13.91 -1.21 -24.72
N ALA A 59 -12.79 -1.80 -24.32
CA ALA A 59 -11.53 -1.10 -24.17
C ALA A 59 -10.29 -2.02 -24.22
N TRP A 60 -9.28 -1.70 -25.01
CA TRP A 60 -8.07 -2.53 -25.15
C TRP A 60 -6.80 -1.69 -25.07
N THR A 61 -5.82 -2.14 -24.29
CA THR A 61 -4.47 -1.57 -24.27
C THR A 61 -3.46 -2.51 -24.90
N MET A 62 -2.88 -2.10 -26.02
CA MET A 62 -1.83 -2.83 -26.74
C MET A 62 -0.52 -2.06 -26.62
N GLN A 63 0.46 -2.65 -25.95
CA GLN A 63 1.76 -2.05 -25.68
C GLN A 63 2.88 -2.92 -26.27
N ASP A 64 3.96 -2.29 -26.73
CA ASP A 64 5.16 -3.01 -27.18
C ASP A 64 4.85 -3.99 -28.32
N ILE A 65 4.19 -3.53 -29.38
CA ILE A 65 3.76 -4.38 -30.48
C ILE A 65 4.76 -4.27 -31.64
N ILE A 66 5.20 -5.41 -32.18
CA ILE A 66 6.10 -5.47 -33.34
C ILE A 66 5.41 -6.21 -34.48
N ILE A 67 5.27 -5.56 -35.63
CA ILE A 67 4.65 -6.16 -36.82
C ILE A 67 5.59 -6.00 -38.01
N GLU A 68 6.02 -7.12 -38.57
CA GLU A 68 6.98 -7.16 -39.67
C GLU A 68 6.48 -8.01 -40.84
N SER A 69 6.58 -7.46 -42.05
CA SER A 69 6.34 -8.18 -43.30
C SER A 69 4.94 -8.84 -43.39
N CYS A 70 3.94 -8.24 -42.76
CA CYS A 70 2.55 -8.69 -42.85
C CYS A 70 1.86 -8.00 -44.04
N ASN A 71 0.76 -8.54 -44.60
CA ASN A 71 0.04 -7.81 -45.67
C ASN A 71 -0.85 -6.69 -45.09
N THR A 72 -1.52 -6.98 -43.97
CA THR A 72 -2.36 -6.04 -43.21
C THR A 72 -1.96 -6.13 -41.73
N VAL A 73 -1.82 -4.98 -41.07
CA VAL A 73 -1.32 -4.92 -39.68
C VAL A 73 -2.46 -5.16 -38.71
N ILE A 74 -3.25 -4.12 -38.41
CA ILE A 74 -4.36 -4.19 -37.46
C ILE A 74 -5.65 -3.87 -38.20
N ILE A 75 -6.64 -4.75 -38.08
CA ILE A 75 -8.01 -4.55 -38.55
C ILE A 75 -8.89 -4.22 -37.35
N ILE A 76 -9.39 -2.98 -37.31
CA ILE A 76 -10.37 -2.52 -36.32
C ILE A 76 -11.75 -2.54 -36.96
N VAL A 77 -12.62 -3.38 -36.43
CA VAL A 77 -13.97 -3.57 -36.95
C VAL A 77 -14.93 -2.60 -36.24
N GLY A 78 -15.37 -1.56 -36.94
CA GLY A 78 -16.37 -0.60 -36.45
C GLY A 78 -17.82 -1.00 -36.76
N ASP A 79 -18.03 -2.16 -37.41
CA ASP A 79 -19.35 -2.73 -37.67
C ASP A 79 -19.52 -4.13 -37.04
N ALA A 80 -20.58 -4.32 -36.27
CA ALA A 80 -20.86 -5.62 -35.68
C ALA A 80 -21.57 -6.56 -36.66
N SER A 81 -20.94 -6.83 -37.81
CA SER A 81 -21.50 -7.69 -38.87
C SER A 81 -20.66 -8.94 -39.12
N GLY A 82 -20.49 -9.74 -38.05
CA GLY A 82 -19.97 -11.12 -38.14
C GLY A 82 -21.10 -12.15 -37.98
N PRO A 83 -21.08 -13.29 -38.69
CA PRO A 83 -21.93 -14.41 -38.33
C PRO A 83 -21.51 -14.86 -36.92
N MET A 84 -22.35 -14.60 -35.91
CA MET A 84 -22.14 -14.77 -34.45
C MET A 84 -21.80 -13.51 -33.63
N SER A 85 -21.79 -12.29 -34.21
CA SER A 85 -21.72 -11.04 -33.43
C SER A 85 -23.10 -10.65 -32.88
N ASP A 86 -23.16 -10.13 -31.66
CA ASP A 86 -24.37 -9.64 -30.98
C ASP A 86 -24.75 -8.20 -31.38
N GLY A 87 -23.92 -7.52 -32.17
CA GLY A 87 -24.16 -6.14 -32.58
C GLY A 87 -23.20 -5.09 -31.97
N GLN A 88 -22.23 -5.47 -31.12
CA GLN A 88 -21.24 -4.53 -30.57
C GLN A 88 -19.96 -4.42 -31.42
N PRO A 89 -19.53 -3.21 -31.84
CA PRO A 89 -18.24 -3.00 -32.54
C PRO A 89 -17.08 -2.86 -31.54
N VAL A 90 -15.88 -2.56 -32.03
CA VAL A 90 -14.75 -2.10 -31.19
C VAL A 90 -15.12 -0.76 -30.53
N GLY A 91 -15.06 -0.72 -29.21
CA GLY A 91 -15.35 0.45 -28.39
C GLY A 91 -14.16 1.39 -28.33
N SER A 92 -13.02 0.93 -27.79
CA SER A 92 -11.80 1.74 -27.68
C SER A 92 -10.52 0.93 -27.68
N LEU A 93 -9.50 1.41 -28.38
CA LEU A 93 -8.20 0.76 -28.47
C LEU A 93 -7.05 1.78 -28.37
N ILE A 94 -6.09 1.53 -27.47
CA ILE A 94 -4.80 2.22 -27.47
C ILE A 94 -3.72 1.28 -28.01
N LEU A 95 -2.94 1.78 -28.96
CA LEU A 95 -1.73 1.17 -29.49
C LEU A 95 -0.56 2.06 -29.12
N THR A 96 0.28 1.62 -28.19
CA THR A 96 1.41 2.40 -27.67
C THR A 96 2.72 1.64 -27.83
N ASP A 97 3.82 2.36 -28.00
CA ASP A 97 5.18 1.81 -28.08
C ASP A 97 5.30 0.73 -29.18
N THR A 98 4.96 1.09 -30.42
CA THR A 98 4.75 0.10 -31.49
C THR A 98 5.67 0.30 -32.69
N LEU A 99 6.15 -0.80 -33.25
CA LEU A 99 6.96 -0.85 -34.47
C LEU A 99 6.21 -1.60 -35.58
N ILE A 100 5.98 -0.95 -36.71
CA ILE A 100 5.35 -1.54 -37.89
C ILE A 100 6.29 -1.38 -39.08
N ALA A 101 6.72 -2.50 -39.68
CA ALA A 101 7.74 -2.50 -40.73
C ALA A 101 7.36 -3.35 -41.97
N ASN A 102 7.84 -2.90 -43.13
CA ASN A 102 7.87 -3.64 -44.40
C ASN A 102 6.50 -4.22 -44.82
N THR A 103 5.44 -3.44 -44.65
CA THR A 103 4.06 -3.90 -44.80
C THR A 103 3.29 -3.00 -45.79
N PRO A 104 2.57 -3.53 -46.79
CA PRO A 104 1.88 -2.71 -47.78
C PRO A 104 0.69 -1.90 -47.24
N CYS A 105 0.00 -2.35 -46.20
CA CYS A 105 -1.04 -1.57 -45.51
C CYS A 105 -0.83 -1.69 -44.01
N GLY A 106 -0.61 -0.56 -43.33
CA GLY A 106 -0.53 -0.42 -41.88
C GLY A 106 -1.87 -0.74 -41.20
N ASN A 107 -2.42 0.21 -40.44
CA ASN A 107 -3.67 0.03 -39.72
C ASN A 107 -4.87 0.30 -40.63
N VAL A 108 -5.81 -0.64 -40.63
CA VAL A 108 -7.06 -0.57 -41.38
C VAL A 108 -8.19 -0.44 -40.38
N THR A 109 -8.75 0.76 -40.29
CA THR A 109 -9.95 1.01 -39.49
C THR A 109 -11.19 1.02 -40.39
N SER A 110 -12.33 0.61 -39.82
CA SER A 110 -13.63 0.68 -40.48
C SER A 110 -14.55 1.61 -39.70
N LEU A 111 -14.28 2.92 -39.74
CA LEU A 111 -15.12 3.92 -39.11
C LEU A 111 -16.40 4.10 -39.94
N TYR A 112 -17.52 3.59 -39.44
CA TYR A 112 -18.79 3.65 -40.15
C TYR A 112 -19.51 5.00 -39.94
N THR A 113 -19.40 5.57 -38.74
CA THR A 113 -19.88 6.93 -38.39
C THR A 113 -18.89 7.63 -37.45
N GLU A 114 -18.96 8.96 -37.36
CA GLU A 114 -18.26 9.71 -36.30
C GLU A 114 -18.72 9.18 -34.92
N ASN A 115 -17.76 9.02 -33.97
CA ASN A 115 -17.99 8.55 -32.60
C ASN A 115 -18.54 7.10 -32.47
N SER A 116 -17.98 6.15 -33.25
CA SER A 116 -18.34 4.72 -33.21
C SER A 116 -17.26 3.79 -32.63
N THR A 117 -16.02 4.27 -32.59
CA THR A 117 -14.83 3.57 -32.08
C THR A 117 -13.80 4.63 -31.70
N ASP A 118 -13.08 4.38 -30.62
CA ASP A 118 -11.93 5.15 -30.18
C ASP A 118 -10.62 4.43 -30.59
N LEU A 119 -9.69 5.19 -31.16
CA LEU A 119 -8.34 4.72 -31.45
C LEU A 119 -7.33 5.78 -31.07
N LEU A 120 -6.42 5.41 -30.17
CA LEU A 120 -5.20 6.17 -29.89
C LEU A 120 -3.97 5.41 -30.36
N VAL A 121 -3.12 6.07 -31.14
CA VAL A 121 -1.81 5.58 -31.58
C VAL A 121 -0.74 6.48 -30.99
N GLN A 122 0.11 5.91 -30.13
CA GLN A 122 1.12 6.64 -29.37
C GLN A 122 2.51 6.00 -29.54
N ASN A 123 3.56 6.83 -29.60
CA ASN A 123 4.97 6.41 -29.73
C ASN A 123 5.16 5.26 -30.75
N THR A 124 4.62 5.45 -31.96
CA THR A 124 4.52 4.40 -32.98
C THR A 124 5.32 4.77 -34.23
N GLY A 125 6.14 3.85 -34.70
CA GLY A 125 6.95 4.01 -35.92
C GLY A 125 6.48 3.11 -37.05
N PHE A 126 6.27 3.69 -38.23
CA PHE A 126 5.98 2.99 -39.49
C PHE A 126 7.18 3.08 -40.43
N PHE A 127 7.81 1.96 -40.75
CA PHE A 127 9.01 1.89 -41.59
C PHE A 127 8.77 1.08 -42.86
N ASN A 128 8.98 1.68 -44.03
CA ASN A 128 8.66 1.09 -45.33
C ASN A 128 7.21 0.58 -45.41
N VAL A 129 6.27 1.38 -44.92
CA VAL A 129 4.83 1.10 -44.95
C VAL A 129 4.21 2.00 -46.00
N LYS A 130 3.47 1.47 -46.98
CA LYS A 130 2.94 2.31 -48.07
C LYS A 130 1.80 3.24 -47.61
N ASP A 131 0.84 2.71 -46.86
CA ASP A 131 -0.27 3.45 -46.28
C ASP A 131 -0.31 3.16 -44.77
N ALA A 132 -0.03 4.14 -43.90
CA ALA A 132 0.16 3.90 -42.47
C ALA A 132 -1.17 3.69 -41.72
N ILE A 133 -2.16 4.56 -41.93
CA ILE A 133 -3.51 4.42 -41.35
C ILE A 133 -4.56 4.74 -42.42
N VAL A 134 -5.47 3.82 -42.66
CA VAL A 134 -6.52 3.93 -43.68
C VAL A 134 -7.89 3.65 -43.09
N ASP A 135 -8.86 4.51 -43.42
CA ASP A 135 -10.28 4.22 -43.27
C ASP A 135 -10.77 3.47 -44.51
N LYS A 136 -11.08 2.19 -44.34
CA LYS A 136 -11.52 1.32 -45.43
C LYS A 136 -12.93 1.64 -45.91
N VAL A 137 -13.81 2.09 -45.02
CA VAL A 137 -15.22 2.38 -45.35
C VAL A 137 -15.29 3.65 -46.18
N LEU A 138 -14.60 4.71 -45.76
CA LEU A 138 -14.52 5.96 -46.51
C LEU A 138 -13.51 5.92 -47.66
N SER A 139 -12.74 4.84 -47.80
CA SER A 139 -11.62 4.72 -48.75
C SER A 139 -10.65 5.91 -48.66
N LYS A 140 -10.38 6.36 -47.42
CA LYS A 140 -9.60 7.56 -47.11
C LYS A 140 -8.32 7.17 -46.37
N THR A 141 -7.17 7.57 -46.88
CA THR A 141 -5.90 7.51 -46.13
C THR A 141 -5.93 8.60 -45.05
N LEU A 142 -5.87 8.19 -43.78
CA LEU A 142 -5.83 9.10 -42.63
C LEU A 142 -4.39 9.56 -42.36
N ILE A 143 -3.44 8.63 -42.40
CA ILE A 143 -2.00 8.89 -42.32
C ILE A 143 -1.32 8.20 -43.49
N ALA A 144 -0.66 9.00 -44.35
CA ALA A 144 0.13 8.47 -45.45
C ALA A 144 1.34 7.68 -44.93
N GLY A 145 1.71 6.62 -45.62
CA GLY A 145 2.93 5.89 -45.32
C GLY A 145 4.16 6.48 -46.03
N GLY A 146 5.29 5.79 -45.90
CA GLY A 146 6.57 6.14 -46.50
C GLY A 146 7.69 5.22 -46.04
N ASN A 147 8.94 5.65 -46.27
CA ASN A 147 10.11 4.95 -45.74
C ASN A 147 10.15 5.02 -44.20
N GLU A 148 9.69 6.15 -43.64
CA GLU A 148 9.64 6.39 -42.20
C GLU A 148 8.52 7.40 -41.90
N VAL A 149 7.61 7.03 -41.01
CA VAL A 149 6.57 7.91 -40.45
C VAL A 149 6.48 7.63 -38.96
N LEU A 150 6.68 8.67 -38.15
CA LEU A 150 6.71 8.58 -36.69
C LEU A 150 5.49 9.31 -36.14
N LEU A 151 4.69 8.62 -35.33
CA LEU A 151 3.54 9.19 -34.63
C LEU A 151 3.85 9.25 -33.14
N ASP A 152 3.91 10.47 -32.61
CA ASP A 152 4.09 10.69 -31.17
C ASP A 152 2.78 10.38 -30.42
N ASN A 153 1.68 11.05 -30.76
CA ASN A 153 0.37 10.79 -30.20
C ASN A 153 -0.74 11.29 -31.16
N TRP A 154 -1.55 10.38 -31.68
CA TRP A 154 -2.54 10.65 -32.71
C TRP A 154 -3.78 9.76 -32.52
N GLY A 155 -4.98 10.27 -32.77
CA GLY A 155 -6.18 9.46 -32.65
C GLY A 155 -7.46 10.11 -33.12
N PHE A 156 -8.56 9.38 -32.92
CA PHE A 156 -9.93 9.86 -33.11
C PHE A 156 -10.83 9.33 -31.98
N ASP A 157 -11.61 10.20 -31.35
CA ASP A 157 -12.83 9.92 -30.56
C ASP A 157 -13.33 11.23 -29.91
N MET A 158 -14.12 11.16 -28.84
CA MET A 158 -14.49 12.26 -27.97
C MET A 158 -13.30 12.76 -27.13
N LEU A 159 -13.08 14.07 -27.20
CA LEU A 159 -12.13 14.79 -26.36
C LEU A 159 -12.90 15.81 -25.50
N PRO A 160 -12.88 15.67 -24.16
CA PRO A 160 -13.44 16.66 -23.26
C PRO A 160 -12.75 18.01 -23.44
N THR A 161 -13.56 19.07 -23.42
CA THR A 161 -13.11 20.46 -23.52
C THR A 161 -13.17 21.12 -22.13
N GLY A 162 -12.39 22.18 -21.92
CA GLY A 162 -12.40 22.93 -20.65
C GLY A 162 -13.75 23.57 -20.29
N SER A 163 -14.76 23.55 -21.17
CA SER A 163 -16.13 24.00 -20.90
C SER A 163 -17.06 22.89 -20.39
N GLY A 164 -16.55 21.70 -20.09
CA GLY A 164 -17.34 20.55 -19.59
C GLY A 164 -18.16 19.83 -20.68
N SER A 165 -18.14 20.34 -21.90
CA SER A 165 -18.62 19.66 -23.11
C SER A 165 -17.52 18.80 -23.74
N SER A 166 -17.88 17.83 -24.57
CA SER A 166 -16.91 17.03 -25.34
C SER A 166 -17.08 17.28 -26.84
N CYS A 167 -16.00 17.17 -27.61
CA CYS A 167 -16.07 17.24 -29.07
C CYS A 167 -15.39 16.02 -29.71
N PHE A 168 -15.96 15.56 -30.82
CA PHE A 168 -15.35 14.49 -31.62
C PHE A 168 -14.14 15.04 -32.37
N VAL A 169 -13.03 14.31 -32.28
CA VAL A 169 -11.80 14.59 -32.99
C VAL A 169 -11.60 13.51 -34.06
N ASN A 170 -11.37 13.92 -35.30
CA ASN A 170 -11.34 13.01 -36.45
C ASN A 170 -9.92 12.91 -37.04
N GLY A 171 -9.08 12.12 -36.37
CA GLY A 171 -7.75 11.76 -36.86
C GLY A 171 -6.76 12.91 -36.78
N GLN A 172 -6.43 13.35 -35.57
CA GLN A 172 -5.53 14.48 -35.34
C GLN A 172 -4.51 14.18 -34.23
N SER A 173 -3.49 15.02 -34.13
CA SER A 173 -2.52 14.97 -33.04
C SER A 173 -3.20 15.28 -31.70
N ILE A 174 -2.94 14.44 -30.71
CA ILE A 174 -3.46 14.56 -29.35
C ILE A 174 -2.31 14.98 -28.44
N PRO A 175 -2.52 15.86 -27.44
CA PRO A 175 -1.45 16.24 -26.53
C PRO A 175 -0.78 15.00 -25.91
N SER A 176 0.55 14.95 -25.97
CA SER A 176 1.38 13.87 -25.45
C SER A 176 2.02 14.25 -24.11
N MET A 177 2.08 13.28 -23.21
CA MET A 177 2.80 13.41 -21.95
C MET A 177 4.31 13.44 -22.17
N ASN A 178 5.01 14.24 -21.37
CA ASN A 178 6.46 14.14 -21.28
C ASN A 178 6.84 13.03 -20.30
N ARG A 179 6.97 11.80 -20.82
CA ARG A 179 7.18 10.60 -20.01
C ARG A 179 8.43 10.73 -19.12
N THR A 180 8.29 10.53 -17.82
CA THR A 180 9.41 10.65 -16.88
C THR A 180 10.38 9.48 -16.99
N THR A 181 11.69 9.78 -16.97
CA THR A 181 12.76 8.78 -17.13
C THR A 181 12.66 7.57 -16.19
N PRO A 182 12.27 7.69 -14.89
CA PRO A 182 12.13 6.53 -14.02
C PRO A 182 11.15 5.46 -14.52
N LEU A 183 10.13 5.85 -15.32
CA LEU A 183 9.10 4.96 -15.86
C LEU A 183 9.47 4.32 -17.20
N LEU A 184 10.59 4.71 -17.81
CA LEU A 184 10.97 4.35 -19.17
C LEU A 184 12.06 3.27 -19.19
N ALA A 185 12.02 2.43 -20.22
CA ALA A 185 13.15 1.58 -20.58
C ALA A 185 14.31 2.41 -21.13
N GLU A 186 15.53 1.85 -21.17
CA GLU A 186 16.71 2.52 -21.73
C GLU A 186 16.58 2.83 -23.23
N SER A 187 15.76 2.05 -23.95
CA SER A 187 15.57 2.18 -25.39
C SER A 187 14.10 2.01 -25.78
N GLY A 188 13.78 2.38 -27.02
CA GLY A 188 12.47 2.15 -27.62
C GLY A 188 12.57 2.20 -29.13
N TYR A 189 11.44 2.09 -29.80
CA TYR A 189 11.40 2.06 -31.28
C TYR A 189 11.50 3.46 -31.89
N VAL A 190 10.87 4.43 -31.25
CA VAL A 190 10.81 5.83 -31.70
C VAL A 190 11.38 6.72 -30.60
N ASN A 191 10.65 6.86 -29.50
CA ASN A 191 11.16 7.34 -28.21
C ASN A 191 11.29 6.14 -27.25
N PRO A 192 11.99 6.29 -26.11
CA PRO A 192 12.05 5.23 -25.11
C PRO A 192 10.65 4.73 -24.73
N ASN A 193 10.49 3.42 -24.76
CA ASN A 193 9.23 2.78 -24.41
C ASN A 193 9.02 2.88 -22.90
N PHE A 194 7.78 2.74 -22.45
CA PHE A 194 7.56 2.44 -21.04
C PHE A 194 8.27 1.14 -20.66
N PHE A 195 8.84 1.11 -19.46
CA PHE A 195 9.52 -0.07 -18.96
C PHE A 195 8.53 -1.23 -18.81
N THR A 196 8.91 -2.38 -19.35
CA THR A 196 8.18 -3.65 -19.16
C THR A 196 9.16 -4.73 -18.74
N ARG A 197 8.72 -5.62 -17.87
CA ARG A 197 9.49 -6.75 -17.36
C ARG A 197 8.64 -8.01 -17.41
N ARG A 198 9.09 -8.99 -18.19
CA ARG A 198 8.42 -10.28 -18.31
C ARG A 198 8.58 -11.11 -17.05
N ARG A 199 7.60 -11.98 -16.79
CA ARG A 199 7.64 -12.94 -15.69
C ARG A 199 8.97 -13.71 -15.65
N PRO A 200 9.73 -13.64 -14.55
CA PRO A 200 11.00 -14.35 -14.42
C PRO A 200 10.85 -15.87 -14.57
N LYS A 201 11.57 -16.51 -15.51
CA LYS A 201 11.48 -17.96 -15.78
C LYS A 201 12.54 -18.82 -15.06
N TYR A 202 13.54 -18.19 -14.42
CA TYR A 202 14.65 -18.83 -13.67
C TYR A 202 15.36 -20.01 -14.36
N HIS A 203 15.48 -20.00 -15.70
CA HIS A 203 16.06 -21.11 -16.46
C HIS A 203 17.54 -21.40 -16.16
N ASP A 204 18.24 -20.43 -15.59
CA ASP A 204 19.65 -20.45 -15.24
C ASP A 204 19.93 -20.84 -13.78
N ILE A 205 18.89 -21.07 -12.97
CA ILE A 205 19.01 -21.42 -11.56
C ILE A 205 18.94 -22.94 -11.37
N GLY A 206 19.98 -23.50 -10.74
CA GLY A 206 20.02 -24.93 -10.41
C GLY A 206 19.13 -25.27 -9.20
N MET A 207 18.60 -26.51 -9.17
CA MET A 207 17.71 -27.02 -8.10
C MET A 207 18.27 -26.85 -6.68
N SER A 208 19.59 -26.79 -6.50
CA SER A 208 20.23 -26.58 -5.19
C SER A 208 19.97 -25.19 -4.60
N LYS A 209 19.46 -24.24 -5.39
CA LYS A 209 19.06 -22.90 -4.95
C LYS A 209 17.53 -22.76 -4.79
N ILE A 210 16.80 -23.87 -4.78
CA ILE A 210 15.35 -23.89 -4.61
C ILE A 210 15.02 -24.48 -3.24
N MET A 211 14.26 -23.74 -2.44
CA MET A 211 13.77 -24.12 -1.13
C MET A 211 12.29 -24.47 -1.22
N ASP A 212 11.99 -25.77 -1.30
CA ASP A 212 10.61 -26.29 -1.28
C ASP A 212 10.04 -26.20 0.15
N VAL A 213 8.99 -25.39 0.34
CA VAL A 213 8.42 -25.16 1.67
C VAL A 213 7.85 -26.43 2.30
N LYS A 214 7.31 -27.38 1.52
CA LYS A 214 6.78 -28.65 2.04
C LYS A 214 7.89 -29.61 2.43
N ALA A 215 8.98 -29.65 1.65
CA ALA A 215 10.19 -30.37 2.05
C ALA A 215 10.78 -29.80 3.36
N LEU A 216 10.58 -28.50 3.59
CA LEU A 216 10.94 -27.76 4.79
C LEU A 216 9.82 -27.69 5.86
N ARG A 217 8.81 -28.56 5.74
CA ARG A 217 7.76 -28.87 6.74
C ARG A 217 6.54 -27.97 6.79
N ALA A 218 6.42 -26.96 5.93
CA ALA A 218 5.13 -26.32 5.71
C ALA A 218 4.10 -27.37 5.24
N LYS A 219 2.88 -27.33 5.75
CA LYS A 219 1.86 -28.34 5.44
C LYS A 219 1.12 -28.01 4.17
N GLY A 220 0.69 -26.76 4.01
CA GLY A 220 -0.16 -26.32 2.91
C GLY A 220 -1.48 -27.09 2.84
N ASP A 221 -2.04 -27.47 4.00
CA ASP A 221 -3.25 -28.30 4.12
C ASP A 221 -4.54 -27.49 4.36
N GLY A 222 -4.45 -26.17 4.44
CA GLY A 222 -5.58 -25.26 4.69
C GLY A 222 -6.04 -25.20 6.13
N VAL A 223 -5.32 -25.82 7.07
CA VAL A 223 -5.70 -25.89 8.50
C VAL A 223 -4.53 -25.56 9.41
N THR A 224 -3.35 -26.12 9.14
CA THR A 224 -2.15 -25.92 9.96
C THR A 224 -1.62 -24.50 9.78
N ASP A 225 -1.30 -23.83 10.90
CA ASP A 225 -0.59 -22.55 10.88
C ASP A 225 0.84 -22.75 10.36
N ASP A 226 1.05 -22.37 9.10
CA ASP A 226 2.34 -22.41 8.43
C ASP A 226 3.12 -21.08 8.59
N GLY A 227 2.53 -20.05 9.20
CA GLY A 227 3.14 -18.73 9.37
C GLY A 227 4.54 -18.77 10.01
N PRO A 228 4.73 -19.42 11.18
CA PRO A 228 6.03 -19.48 11.83
C PRO A 228 7.12 -20.18 10.99
N ILE A 229 6.78 -21.27 10.31
CA ILE A 229 7.76 -22.00 9.49
C ILE A 229 8.07 -21.26 8.18
N LEU A 230 7.07 -20.62 7.57
CA LEU A 230 7.26 -19.82 6.36
C LEU A 230 8.15 -18.61 6.64
N ASN A 231 7.99 -17.92 7.77
CA ASN A 231 8.88 -16.81 8.14
C ASN A 231 10.35 -17.26 8.23
N VAL A 232 10.62 -18.44 8.82
CA VAL A 232 11.98 -18.99 8.89
C VAL A 232 12.51 -19.35 7.50
N ILE A 233 11.69 -19.96 6.64
CA ILE A 233 12.09 -20.34 5.27
C ILE A 233 12.39 -19.10 4.44
N LEU A 234 11.53 -18.08 4.48
CA LEU A 234 11.68 -16.83 3.73
C LEU A 234 12.94 -16.07 4.18
N ASP A 235 13.17 -15.95 5.49
CA ASP A 235 14.39 -15.32 6.03
C ASP A 235 15.66 -16.09 5.63
N THR A 236 15.62 -17.42 5.69
CA THR A 236 16.75 -18.25 5.27
C THR A 236 17.02 -18.11 3.76
N ALA A 237 15.97 -18.12 2.95
CA ALA A 237 16.08 -18.01 1.50
C ALA A 237 16.62 -16.64 1.07
N ALA A 238 16.17 -15.56 1.72
CA ALA A 238 16.70 -14.22 1.52
C ALA A 238 18.21 -14.16 1.82
N ASN A 239 18.63 -14.71 2.96
CA ASN A 239 20.06 -14.77 3.36
C ASN A 239 20.93 -15.62 2.41
N LEU A 240 20.36 -16.67 1.80
CA LEU A 240 21.06 -17.55 0.87
C LEU A 240 20.92 -17.15 -0.60
N SER A 241 20.19 -16.07 -0.90
CA SER A 241 19.79 -15.70 -2.26
C SER A 241 19.20 -16.90 -3.03
N SER A 242 18.30 -17.63 -2.37
CA SER A 242 17.63 -18.81 -2.88
C SER A 242 16.17 -18.51 -3.23
N ILE A 243 15.62 -19.26 -4.17
CA ILE A 243 14.21 -19.17 -4.58
C ILE A 243 13.38 -20.02 -3.62
N VAL A 244 12.32 -19.45 -3.04
CA VAL A 244 11.33 -20.23 -2.29
C VAL A 244 10.29 -20.76 -3.25
N TYR A 245 10.12 -22.08 -3.27
CA TYR A 245 9.08 -22.75 -4.04
C TYR A 245 7.94 -23.15 -3.12
N PHE A 246 6.73 -22.70 -3.45
CA PHE A 246 5.48 -23.10 -2.81
C PHE A 246 4.79 -24.15 -3.67
N PRO A 247 4.92 -25.47 -3.38
CA PRO A 247 4.09 -26.46 -4.04
C PRO A 247 2.61 -26.14 -3.82
N PHE A 248 1.73 -26.56 -4.72
CA PHE A 248 0.29 -26.35 -4.55
C PHE A 248 -0.22 -26.77 -3.16
N GLY A 249 -0.93 -25.87 -2.50
CA GLY A 249 -1.48 -26.04 -1.16
C GLY A 249 -2.10 -24.74 -0.66
N VAL A 250 -2.84 -24.83 0.44
CA VAL A 250 -3.37 -23.65 1.14
C VAL A 250 -2.54 -23.49 2.42
N TYR A 251 -1.69 -22.48 2.45
CA TYR A 251 -0.79 -22.21 3.56
C TYR A 251 -1.46 -21.18 4.48
N VAL A 252 -2.01 -21.65 5.59
CA VAL A 252 -2.68 -20.75 6.53
C VAL A 252 -1.60 -19.99 7.29
N ILE A 253 -1.58 -18.67 7.11
CA ILE A 253 -0.81 -17.77 7.96
C ILE A 253 -1.82 -17.29 8.99
N MET A 254 -1.88 -17.99 10.11
CA MET A 254 -2.85 -17.63 11.13
C MET A 254 -2.39 -16.33 11.79
N GLY A 255 -2.99 -15.22 11.36
CA GLY A 255 -3.19 -14.06 12.22
C GLY A 255 -4.13 -14.37 13.39
N ALA A 256 -4.18 -15.63 13.87
CA ALA A 256 -5.06 -16.06 14.94
C ALA A 256 -4.53 -15.52 16.27
N GLY A 257 -4.97 -14.32 16.56
CA GLY A 257 -4.88 -13.65 17.84
C GLY A 257 -5.78 -12.42 17.80
N SER A 258 -6.11 -11.89 18.96
CA SER A 258 -6.84 -10.62 19.13
C SER A 258 -6.29 -9.47 18.27
N LYS A 259 -5.03 -9.57 17.81
CA LYS A 259 -4.34 -8.62 16.93
C LYS A 259 -5.04 -8.34 15.60
N PHE A 260 -5.85 -9.25 15.06
CA PHE A 260 -6.60 -9.05 13.81
C PHE A 260 -8.11 -8.95 14.03
N GLN A 261 -8.56 -8.71 15.26
CA GLN A 261 -9.98 -8.59 15.63
C GLN A 261 -10.44 -7.14 15.84
N ASN A 262 -9.57 -6.16 15.61
CA ASN A 262 -9.93 -4.74 15.72
C ASN A 262 -9.79 -4.04 14.37
N GLU A 263 -10.91 -3.68 13.74
CA GLU A 263 -10.91 -2.93 12.47
C GLU A 263 -10.27 -1.54 12.58
N LEU A 264 -10.19 -0.96 13.78
CA LEU A 264 -9.56 0.35 14.01
C LEU A 264 -8.03 0.26 14.16
N GLU A 265 -7.51 -0.96 14.23
CA GLU A 265 -6.08 -1.26 14.26
C GLU A 265 -5.72 -2.26 13.15
N PRO A 266 -5.86 -1.88 11.87
CA PRO A 266 -5.44 -2.73 10.77
C PRO A 266 -3.97 -3.15 10.89
N ARG A 267 -3.67 -4.38 10.45
CA ARG A 267 -2.34 -4.99 10.51
C ARG A 267 -2.00 -5.68 9.20
N ALA A 268 -0.75 -5.55 8.79
CA ALA A 268 -0.23 -6.29 7.64
C ALA A 268 -0.23 -7.80 7.94
N VAL A 269 -0.84 -8.60 7.07
CA VAL A 269 -0.79 -10.07 7.08
C VAL A 269 0.47 -10.53 6.37
N VAL A 270 0.66 -10.05 5.13
CA VAL A 270 1.92 -10.16 4.41
C VAL A 270 2.58 -8.78 4.34
N LYS A 271 3.83 -8.71 4.77
CA LYS A 271 4.66 -7.52 4.66
C LYS A 271 5.85 -7.80 3.73
N VAL A 272 5.93 -7.08 2.62
CA VAL A 272 6.99 -7.21 1.62
C VAL A 272 8.07 -6.15 1.86
N GLY A 273 9.09 -6.54 2.61
CA GLY A 273 10.16 -5.66 3.09
C GLY A 273 9.72 -4.75 4.24
N GLU A 274 10.67 -4.15 4.93
CA GLU A 274 10.40 -3.08 5.89
C GLU A 274 10.45 -1.69 5.21
N PRO A 275 9.80 -0.67 5.80
CA PRO A 275 9.82 0.68 5.24
C PRO A 275 11.24 1.23 4.99
N GLY A 276 11.60 1.37 3.71
CA GLY A 276 12.91 1.87 3.28
C GLY A 276 13.90 0.79 2.86
N ASP A 277 13.54 -0.48 2.92
CA ASP A 277 14.32 -1.56 2.32
C ASP A 277 14.42 -1.38 0.81
N VAL A 278 15.60 -1.71 0.27
CA VAL A 278 15.90 -1.66 -1.17
C VAL A 278 16.44 -3.02 -1.60
N GLY A 279 15.87 -3.63 -2.64
CA GLY A 279 16.31 -4.97 -3.06
C GLY A 279 15.53 -5.55 -4.23
N VAL A 280 15.68 -6.87 -4.38
CA VAL A 280 14.97 -7.69 -5.36
C VAL A 280 13.90 -8.48 -4.62
N VAL A 281 12.64 -8.35 -5.04
CA VAL A 281 11.53 -9.19 -4.60
C VAL A 281 10.71 -9.58 -5.82
N GLU A 282 10.64 -10.87 -6.09
CA GLU A 282 9.90 -11.42 -7.22
C GLU A 282 8.90 -12.45 -6.71
N ILE A 283 7.63 -12.13 -6.82
CA ILE A 283 6.54 -13.03 -6.42
C ILE A 283 5.77 -13.40 -7.68
N GLN A 284 5.62 -14.70 -7.93
CA GLN A 284 4.88 -15.21 -9.07
C GLN A 284 4.01 -16.42 -8.75
N ASP A 285 2.88 -16.55 -9.48
CA ASP A 285 1.94 -17.68 -9.37
C ASP A 285 1.36 -17.88 -7.94
N MET A 286 1.15 -16.79 -7.20
CA MET A 286 0.62 -16.82 -5.82
C MET A 286 -0.82 -16.31 -5.73
N LEU A 287 -1.65 -16.95 -4.92
CA LEU A 287 -2.97 -16.44 -4.54
C LEU A 287 -2.97 -16.05 -3.06
N PHE A 288 -2.96 -14.75 -2.79
CA PHE A 288 -3.18 -14.21 -1.45
C PHE A 288 -4.66 -14.36 -1.12
N TYR A 289 -4.97 -15.22 -0.16
CA TYR A 289 -6.35 -15.67 0.10
C TYR A 289 -6.77 -15.29 1.52
N CYS A 290 -7.88 -14.56 1.64
CA CYS A 290 -8.44 -14.19 2.93
C CYS A 290 -9.50 -15.22 3.37
N ILE A 291 -9.27 -15.81 4.54
CA ILE A 291 -10.23 -16.62 5.29
C ILE A 291 -10.94 -15.67 6.26
N ARG A 292 -12.24 -15.89 6.51
CA ARG A 292 -13.07 -15.10 7.43
C ARG A 292 -12.30 -14.70 8.69
N GLN A 293 -12.21 -13.40 8.92
CA GLN A 293 -11.66 -12.80 10.13
C GLN A 293 -12.81 -12.21 10.95
N ASP A 294 -12.73 -12.23 12.28
CA ASP A 294 -13.81 -11.72 13.14
C ASP A 294 -14.05 -10.20 13.01
N SER A 295 -13.13 -9.45 12.38
CA SER A 295 -13.25 -7.98 12.24
C SER A 295 -12.81 -7.37 10.91
N GLY A 296 -12.19 -8.13 10.01
CA GLY A 296 -11.65 -7.63 8.75
C GLY A 296 -10.57 -6.54 8.90
N SER A 297 -9.58 -6.75 9.76
CA SER A 297 -8.49 -5.79 10.01
C SER A 297 -7.19 -6.07 9.22
N GLY A 298 -7.08 -7.24 8.59
CA GLY A 298 -5.91 -7.59 7.78
C GLY A 298 -5.79 -6.74 6.50
N PHE A 299 -4.54 -6.56 6.06
CA PHE A 299 -4.18 -6.08 4.72
C PHE A 299 -2.80 -6.61 4.29
N ASP A 300 -2.43 -6.49 3.02
CA ASP A 300 -1.06 -6.78 2.57
C ASP A 300 -0.30 -5.49 2.26
N GLU A 301 0.94 -5.40 2.74
CA GLU A 301 1.77 -4.20 2.72
C GLU A 301 3.02 -4.40 1.87
N TRP A 302 3.27 -3.47 0.95
CA TRP A 302 4.41 -3.45 0.05
C TRP A 302 5.30 -2.25 0.33
N ASN A 303 6.46 -2.52 0.95
CA ASN A 303 7.39 -1.48 1.41
C ASN A 303 8.68 -1.40 0.59
N VAL A 304 9.12 -2.53 0.04
CA VAL A 304 10.40 -2.63 -0.64
C VAL A 304 10.47 -1.69 -1.85
N HIS A 305 11.62 -1.06 -2.01
CA HIS A 305 11.99 -0.34 -3.22
C HIS A 305 12.92 -1.21 -4.08
N GLU A 306 12.81 -1.10 -5.39
CA GLU A 306 13.64 -1.83 -6.33
C GLU A 306 15.13 -1.44 -6.20
N SER A 307 16.04 -2.42 -6.27
CA SER A 307 17.48 -2.20 -6.41
C SER A 307 17.93 -1.99 -7.85
N SER A 308 17.15 -2.51 -8.80
CA SER A 308 17.25 -2.28 -10.24
C SER A 308 15.86 -2.21 -10.86
N GLN A 309 15.70 -1.55 -12.01
CA GLN A 309 14.37 -1.31 -12.60
C GLN A 309 13.54 -2.60 -12.74
N GLY A 310 12.34 -2.61 -12.14
CA GLY A 310 11.42 -3.73 -12.09
C GLY A 310 11.81 -4.89 -11.17
N SER A 311 12.86 -4.77 -10.35
CA SER A 311 13.34 -5.87 -9.50
C SER A 311 12.45 -6.17 -8.29
N ALA A 312 11.53 -5.28 -7.95
CA ALA A 312 10.48 -5.49 -6.96
C ALA A 312 9.13 -5.60 -7.69
N GLY A 313 8.55 -6.80 -7.78
CA GLY A 313 7.31 -7.00 -8.53
C GLY A 313 6.52 -8.29 -8.29
N LEU A 314 5.31 -8.28 -8.85
CA LEU A 314 4.29 -9.33 -8.82
C LEU A 314 3.90 -9.71 -10.26
N TRP A 315 3.90 -11.00 -10.55
CA TRP A 315 3.43 -11.57 -11.83
C TRP A 315 2.45 -12.70 -11.58
N ASP A 316 1.33 -12.76 -12.30
CA ASP A 316 0.34 -13.85 -12.16
C ASP A 316 -0.02 -14.14 -10.69
N SER A 317 -0.08 -13.08 -9.89
CA SER A 317 -0.27 -13.17 -8.45
C SER A 317 -1.49 -12.35 -8.08
N HIS A 318 -2.45 -13.00 -7.43
CA HIS A 318 -3.81 -12.50 -7.28
C HIS A 318 -4.18 -12.42 -5.81
N PHE A 319 -5.16 -11.60 -5.48
CA PHE A 319 -5.73 -11.49 -4.15
C PHE A 319 -7.19 -11.89 -4.25
N ARG A 320 -7.65 -12.80 -3.38
CA ARG A 320 -9.05 -13.22 -3.37
C ARG A 320 -9.61 -13.22 -1.96
N VAL A 321 -10.77 -12.60 -1.80
CA VAL A 321 -11.51 -12.57 -0.55
C VAL A 321 -12.88 -13.20 -0.73
N GLY A 322 -13.07 -14.37 -0.12
CA GLY A 322 -14.33 -15.12 -0.15
C GLY A 322 -14.62 -15.85 -1.46
N GLY A 323 -15.86 -16.33 -1.58
CA GLY A 323 -16.39 -16.95 -2.81
C GLY A 323 -15.78 -18.30 -3.18
N ALA A 324 -15.08 -18.96 -2.25
CA ALA A 324 -14.51 -20.29 -2.49
C ALA A 324 -14.42 -21.12 -1.21
N ILE A 325 -14.33 -22.45 -1.36
CA ILE A 325 -14.14 -23.41 -0.27
C ILE A 325 -12.89 -23.06 0.52
N GLY A 326 -13.04 -23.04 1.84
CA GLY A 326 -11.98 -22.68 2.79
C GLY A 326 -12.01 -21.21 3.22
N SER A 327 -12.81 -20.34 2.59
CA SER A 327 -12.92 -18.94 3.02
C SER A 327 -13.82 -18.73 4.23
N ASN A 328 -14.84 -19.59 4.42
CA ASN A 328 -15.98 -19.31 5.31
C ASN A 328 -16.69 -17.98 4.99
N LEU A 329 -16.65 -17.59 3.71
CA LEU A 329 -17.31 -16.43 3.12
C LEU A 329 -18.00 -16.87 1.81
N GLN A 330 -18.71 -18.00 1.87
CA GLN A 330 -19.45 -18.60 0.75
C GLN A 330 -20.94 -18.22 0.82
N ALA A 331 -21.75 -18.68 -0.15
CA ALA A 331 -23.17 -18.31 -0.21
C ALA A 331 -24.00 -18.76 1.01
N GLU A 332 -23.53 -19.77 1.74
CA GLU A 332 -24.15 -20.20 3.00
C GLU A 332 -23.81 -19.28 4.19
N ASP A 333 -22.66 -18.61 4.14
CA ASP A 333 -22.18 -17.70 5.19
C ASP A 333 -22.61 -16.24 4.94
N CYS A 334 -22.54 -15.81 3.69
CA CYS A 334 -22.68 -14.43 3.24
C CYS A 334 -23.68 -14.28 2.09
N PRO A 335 -24.96 -14.68 2.27
CA PRO A 335 -25.95 -14.60 1.20
C PRO A 335 -26.25 -13.15 0.82
N SER A 336 -26.40 -12.90 -0.49
CA SER A 336 -26.89 -11.63 -1.01
C SER A 336 -28.34 -11.33 -0.57
N LEU A 337 -28.73 -10.06 -0.63
CA LEU A 337 -30.10 -9.59 -0.35
C LEU A 337 -30.63 -10.03 1.03
N SER A 338 -29.74 -10.19 2.01
CA SER A 338 -30.09 -10.57 3.39
C SER A 338 -30.87 -9.48 4.15
N GLY A 339 -30.83 -8.24 3.66
CA GLY A 339 -31.54 -7.08 4.23
C GLY A 339 -30.84 -6.42 5.42
N PHE A 340 -29.67 -6.90 5.83
CA PHE A 340 -28.83 -6.30 6.87
C PHE A 340 -27.35 -6.59 6.62
N VAL A 341 -26.44 -5.77 7.17
CA VAL A 341 -25.00 -6.06 7.11
C VAL A 341 -24.70 -7.20 8.06
N ASN A 342 -24.19 -8.33 7.55
CA ASN A 342 -23.65 -9.40 8.37
C ASN A 342 -22.20 -9.07 8.80
N PRO A 343 -21.91 -8.79 10.09
CA PRO A 343 -20.54 -8.46 10.52
C PRO A 343 -19.54 -9.60 10.26
N ALA A 344 -20.01 -10.85 10.23
CA ALA A 344 -19.23 -12.03 9.89
C ALA A 344 -18.63 -12.00 8.48
N CYS A 345 -19.21 -11.18 7.59
CA CYS A 345 -18.78 -11.04 6.19
C CYS A 345 -17.85 -9.85 5.99
N LYS A 346 -17.44 -9.16 7.06
CA LYS A 346 -16.37 -8.15 7.02
C LYS A 346 -15.02 -8.87 7.02
N ALA A 347 -14.29 -8.78 5.91
CA ALA A 347 -13.17 -9.67 5.64
C ALA A 347 -11.79 -8.99 5.67
N ALA A 348 -11.66 -7.71 5.28
CA ALA A 348 -10.38 -7.01 5.27
C ALA A 348 -10.53 -5.47 5.28
N ALA A 349 -9.48 -4.79 5.73
CA ALA A 349 -9.44 -3.33 5.85
C ALA A 349 -8.87 -2.67 4.58
N LEU A 350 -7.93 -3.35 3.93
CA LEU A 350 -7.27 -3.00 2.68
C LEU A 350 -6.72 -4.30 2.06
N LEU A 351 -6.56 -4.40 0.74
CA LEU A 351 -6.01 -5.62 0.12
C LEU A 351 -4.56 -5.47 -0.35
N LEU A 352 -4.18 -4.28 -0.83
CA LEU A 352 -2.82 -4.00 -1.26
C LEU A 352 -2.46 -2.55 -0.96
N HIS A 353 -1.41 -2.35 -0.17
CA HIS A 353 -0.85 -1.04 0.15
C HIS A 353 0.56 -0.89 -0.43
N LEU A 354 0.74 -0.04 -1.44
CA LEU A 354 2.06 0.38 -1.90
C LEU A 354 2.50 1.59 -1.07
N ALA A 355 3.31 1.34 -0.05
CA ALA A 355 3.73 2.34 0.93
C ALA A 355 4.58 3.47 0.31
N PRO A 356 4.73 4.63 0.98
CA PRO A 356 5.36 5.81 0.35
C PRO A 356 6.77 5.62 -0.22
N LYS A 357 7.60 4.80 0.42
CA LYS A 357 9.00 4.57 0.00
C LYS A 357 9.17 3.37 -0.93
N SER A 358 8.09 2.70 -1.31
CA SER A 358 8.18 1.51 -2.13
C SER A 358 8.22 1.84 -3.62
N SER A 359 8.59 0.86 -4.43
CA SER A 359 8.41 0.84 -5.88
C SER A 359 7.83 -0.53 -6.25
N ALA A 360 7.09 -0.63 -7.35
CA ALA A 360 6.46 -1.90 -7.70
C ALA A 360 6.24 -2.08 -9.20
N TYR A 361 6.53 -3.29 -9.71
CA TYR A 361 6.10 -3.75 -11.02
C TYR A 361 5.01 -4.82 -10.84
N LEU A 362 3.77 -4.51 -11.20
CA LEU A 362 2.64 -5.44 -11.10
C LEU A 362 2.12 -5.77 -12.51
N GLU A 363 2.18 -7.03 -12.91
CA GLU A 363 1.68 -7.50 -14.21
C GLU A 363 0.75 -8.71 -14.03
N ASN A 364 -0.45 -8.65 -14.61
CA ASN A 364 -1.51 -9.65 -14.41
C ASN A 364 -1.85 -9.88 -12.92
N VAL A 365 -2.19 -8.80 -12.23
CA VAL A 365 -2.59 -8.83 -10.82
C VAL A 365 -4.08 -8.55 -10.73
N TRP A 366 -4.83 -9.58 -10.31
CA TRP A 366 -6.26 -9.46 -10.04
C TRP A 366 -6.45 -9.45 -8.54
N VAL A 367 -6.82 -8.30 -8.03
CA VAL A 367 -7.33 -8.20 -6.68
C VAL A 367 -8.83 -8.47 -6.85
N TRP A 368 -9.45 -9.42 -6.13
CA TRP A 368 -10.87 -9.82 -6.26
C TRP A 368 -11.56 -9.94 -4.88
N VAL A 369 -12.73 -9.31 -4.72
CA VAL A 369 -13.60 -9.46 -3.54
C VAL A 369 -14.84 -10.13 -4.07
N ALA A 370 -15.18 -11.28 -3.52
CA ALA A 370 -16.12 -12.15 -4.18
C ALA A 370 -17.53 -11.55 -4.28
N ASP A 371 -18.01 -11.39 -5.50
CA ASP A 371 -19.40 -11.05 -5.82
C ASP A 371 -20.29 -12.29 -5.94
N HIS A 372 -19.70 -13.48 -6.15
CA HIS A 372 -20.38 -14.76 -6.21
C HIS A 372 -19.55 -15.95 -5.67
N ASP A 373 -20.22 -17.06 -5.39
CA ASP A 373 -19.61 -18.31 -4.94
C ASP A 373 -19.14 -19.18 -6.13
N LEU A 374 -17.83 -19.29 -6.30
CA LEU A 374 -17.17 -20.03 -7.39
C LEU A 374 -17.36 -21.54 -7.29
N ASP A 375 -17.61 -22.07 -6.09
CA ASP A 375 -17.74 -23.50 -5.85
C ASP A 375 -19.21 -23.98 -5.91
N LYS A 376 -20.14 -23.07 -6.19
CA LYS A 376 -21.52 -23.42 -6.54
C LYS A 376 -21.73 -23.40 -8.04
N ILE A 377 -22.37 -24.47 -8.56
CA ILE A 377 -22.74 -24.57 -9.98
C ILE A 377 -23.63 -23.40 -10.43
N THR A 378 -24.48 -22.89 -9.53
CA THR A 378 -25.38 -21.77 -9.80
C THR A 378 -24.71 -20.40 -9.74
N GLN A 379 -23.46 -20.31 -9.25
CA GLN A 379 -22.75 -19.05 -9.03
C GLN A 379 -23.57 -18.05 -8.23
N ASP A 380 -24.10 -18.49 -7.09
CA ASP A 380 -24.93 -17.65 -6.22
C ASP A 380 -24.17 -16.37 -5.83
N GLN A 381 -24.81 -15.20 -5.98
CA GLN A 381 -24.25 -13.92 -5.57
C GLN A 381 -24.15 -13.81 -4.04
N ILE A 382 -23.11 -13.15 -3.54
CA ILE A 382 -22.77 -13.06 -2.12
C ILE A 382 -22.38 -11.65 -1.67
N ASP A 383 -22.60 -11.35 -0.39
CA ASP A 383 -22.25 -10.07 0.24
C ASP A 383 -20.98 -10.21 1.07
N VAL A 384 -19.81 -9.95 0.47
CA VAL A 384 -18.53 -9.86 1.18
C VAL A 384 -18.09 -8.40 1.29
N TYR A 385 -17.74 -7.97 2.50
CA TYR A 385 -17.39 -6.57 2.77
C TYR A 385 -15.88 -6.42 2.99
N VAL A 386 -15.24 -5.64 2.12
CA VAL A 386 -13.86 -5.17 2.26
C VAL A 386 -13.85 -3.66 2.06
N ALA A 387 -13.16 -2.93 2.94
CA ALA A 387 -13.24 -1.48 2.92
C ALA A 387 -12.51 -0.88 1.71
N ARG A 388 -11.24 -1.25 1.53
CA ARG A 388 -10.32 -0.64 0.56
C ARG A 388 -9.61 -1.72 -0.23
N ARG A 389 -9.08 -1.32 -1.38
CA ARG A 389 -8.47 -2.28 -2.29
C ARG A 389 -7.02 -2.02 -2.57
N VAL A 390 -6.70 -1.19 -3.56
CA VAL A 390 -5.33 -0.84 -3.91
C VAL A 390 -5.09 0.62 -3.51
N LEU A 391 -4.28 0.82 -2.48
CA LEU A 391 -3.81 2.14 -2.05
C LEU A 391 -2.36 2.32 -2.49
N ILE A 392 -2.09 3.38 -3.23
CA ILE A 392 -0.77 3.70 -3.77
C ILE A 392 -0.33 5.05 -3.18
N GLU A 393 0.73 5.01 -2.37
CA GLU A 393 1.42 6.20 -1.87
C GLU A 393 2.88 6.26 -2.36
N SER A 394 3.34 5.19 -3.01
CA SER A 394 4.66 5.06 -3.63
C SER A 394 5.07 6.34 -4.36
N GLN A 395 6.30 6.78 -4.09
CA GLN A 395 6.96 7.85 -4.84
C GLN A 395 7.59 7.37 -6.16
N GLY A 396 7.34 6.11 -6.51
CA GLY A 396 7.73 5.49 -7.76
C GLY A 396 9.19 5.02 -7.80
N PRO A 397 9.58 4.40 -8.92
CA PRO A 397 8.73 4.15 -10.08
C PRO A 397 7.76 2.98 -9.86
N THR A 398 6.51 3.11 -10.33
CA THR A 398 5.48 2.08 -10.14
C THR A 398 4.71 1.82 -11.44
N TRP A 399 4.59 0.55 -11.82
CA TRP A 399 3.93 0.08 -13.04
C TRP A 399 2.84 -0.92 -12.72
N LEU A 400 1.62 -0.68 -13.20
CA LEU A 400 0.49 -1.59 -13.08
C LEU A 400 -0.01 -1.95 -14.48
N TYR A 401 0.33 -3.15 -14.95
CA TYR A 401 -0.03 -3.65 -16.28
C TYR A 401 -1.08 -4.76 -16.23
N GLY A 402 -2.23 -4.52 -16.85
CA GLY A 402 -3.34 -5.48 -16.85
C GLY A 402 -3.81 -5.85 -15.44
N THR A 403 -3.99 -4.84 -14.57
CA THR A 403 -4.43 -5.07 -13.19
C THR A 403 -5.92 -4.76 -13.02
N ALA A 404 -6.63 -5.58 -12.26
CA ALA A 404 -8.06 -5.39 -12.00
C ALA A 404 -8.35 -5.28 -10.51
N SER A 405 -9.28 -4.38 -10.18
CA SER A 405 -9.68 -4.14 -8.80
C SER A 405 -11.19 -3.89 -8.63
N GLU A 406 -11.92 -4.76 -7.94
CA GLU A 406 -13.38 -4.84 -7.99
C GLU A 406 -14.09 -5.05 -6.63
N HIS A 407 -15.25 -4.43 -6.42
CA HIS A 407 -16.19 -4.73 -5.34
C HIS A 407 -15.76 -4.37 -3.90
N CYS A 408 -14.83 -3.42 -3.69
CA CYS A 408 -14.63 -2.80 -2.37
C CYS A 408 -15.62 -1.67 -2.09
N VAL A 409 -15.88 -1.45 -0.80
CA VAL A 409 -16.89 -0.49 -0.31
C VAL A 409 -16.49 0.96 -0.57
N LEU A 410 -15.23 1.33 -0.33
CA LEU A 410 -14.77 2.72 -0.43
C LEU A 410 -14.24 3.05 -1.83
N TYR A 411 -13.25 2.29 -2.29
CA TYR A 411 -12.63 2.50 -3.61
C TYR A 411 -11.93 1.25 -4.12
N GLN A 412 -11.71 1.21 -5.44
CA GLN A 412 -10.97 0.13 -6.08
C GLN A 412 -9.49 0.48 -6.30
N TYR A 413 -9.20 1.73 -6.68
CA TYR A 413 -7.84 2.28 -6.71
C TYR A 413 -7.82 3.67 -6.08
N GLN A 414 -6.83 3.93 -5.22
CA GLN A 414 -6.56 5.25 -4.68
C GLN A 414 -5.06 5.55 -4.76
N LEU A 415 -4.73 6.68 -5.40
CA LEU A 415 -3.40 7.27 -5.36
C LEU A 415 -3.44 8.46 -4.41
N SER A 416 -2.63 8.43 -3.36
CA SER A 416 -2.58 9.47 -2.32
C SER A 416 -1.16 9.97 -2.13
N GLY A 417 -0.87 11.17 -2.63
CA GLY A 417 0.49 11.70 -2.64
C GLY A 417 1.47 10.90 -3.50
N ALA A 418 0.98 10.03 -4.38
CA ALA A 418 1.82 9.14 -5.18
C ALA A 418 2.57 9.90 -6.27
N LYS A 419 3.71 9.35 -6.72
CA LYS A 419 4.51 9.94 -7.78
C LYS A 419 5.12 8.90 -8.71
N ASP A 420 5.28 9.27 -9.99
CA ASP A 420 5.88 8.42 -11.03
C ASP A 420 5.18 7.05 -11.12
N VAL A 421 3.88 7.09 -11.49
CA VAL A 421 3.03 5.91 -11.61
C VAL A 421 2.46 5.78 -13.02
N VAL A 422 2.56 4.61 -13.63
CA VAL A 422 1.84 4.26 -14.86
C VAL A 422 0.91 3.07 -14.64
N LEU A 423 -0.33 3.19 -15.13
CA LEU A 423 -1.35 2.16 -15.06
C LEU A 423 -1.90 1.86 -16.46
N GLY A 424 -2.03 0.60 -16.87
CA GLY A 424 -2.60 0.28 -18.18
C GLY A 424 -2.74 -1.22 -18.53
N MET A 425 -3.86 -1.71 -19.05
CA MET A 425 -5.19 -1.21 -18.74
C MET A 425 -5.52 -1.56 -17.28
N ILE A 426 -6.19 -0.64 -16.59
CA ILE A 426 -6.86 -0.98 -15.32
C ILE A 426 -8.35 -1.22 -15.55
N GLN A 427 -8.97 -2.01 -14.68
CA GLN A 427 -10.42 -2.09 -14.62
C GLN A 427 -10.92 -2.17 -13.20
N THR A 428 -12.19 -1.77 -13.05
CA THR A 428 -12.93 -1.84 -11.81
C THR A 428 -14.39 -2.19 -11.97
N GLU A 429 -14.97 -2.79 -10.94
CA GLU A 429 -16.42 -2.86 -10.70
C GLU A 429 -16.78 -2.35 -9.30
N SER A 430 -17.95 -1.74 -9.17
CA SER A 430 -18.57 -1.46 -7.86
C SER A 430 -19.16 -2.75 -7.25
N PRO A 431 -19.28 -2.86 -5.92
CA PRO A 431 -19.92 -4.00 -5.29
C PRO A 431 -21.43 -4.00 -5.56
N TYR A 432 -21.99 -5.16 -5.89
CA TYR A 432 -23.35 -5.27 -6.43
C TYR A 432 -24.45 -4.93 -5.43
N TYR A 433 -24.17 -5.09 -4.13
CA TYR A 433 -25.07 -4.72 -3.04
C TYR A 433 -25.21 -3.21 -2.84
N GLN A 434 -24.26 -2.39 -3.30
CA GLN A 434 -24.37 -0.94 -3.11
C GLN A 434 -25.56 -0.39 -3.91
N PRO A 435 -26.33 0.57 -3.34
CA PRO A 435 -26.02 1.39 -2.16
C PRO A 435 -26.61 0.85 -0.84
N VAL A 436 -26.81 -0.47 -0.68
CA VAL A 436 -27.34 -1.10 0.55
C VAL A 436 -26.30 -2.07 1.14
N PRO A 437 -25.49 -1.64 2.13
CA PRO A 437 -25.43 -0.30 2.72
C PRO A 437 -24.71 0.70 1.82
N LYS A 438 -24.90 1.99 2.13
CA LYS A 438 -24.15 3.09 1.52
C LYS A 438 -22.71 3.10 2.02
N ALA A 439 -21.76 3.43 1.16
CA ALA A 439 -20.40 3.74 1.59
C ALA A 439 -20.44 4.90 2.62
N PRO A 440 -19.56 4.97 3.62
CA PRO A 440 -18.47 4.04 3.92
C PRO A 440 -18.89 2.79 4.72
N ARG A 441 -20.19 2.62 5.06
CA ARG A 441 -20.61 1.48 5.88
C ARG A 441 -20.37 0.15 5.14
N PRO A 442 -19.95 -0.90 5.84
CA PRO A 442 -19.93 -1.06 7.31
C PRO A 442 -18.62 -0.69 7.99
N PHE A 443 -17.79 0.13 7.36
CA PHE A 443 -16.48 0.53 7.86
C PHE A 443 -16.44 2.00 8.30
N SER A 444 -15.46 2.33 9.14
CA SER A 444 -15.05 3.69 9.44
C SER A 444 -14.02 4.21 8.42
N THR A 445 -13.95 5.53 8.30
CA THR A 445 -12.97 6.24 7.48
C THR A 445 -11.85 6.79 8.35
N GLY A 446 -10.72 7.14 7.72
CA GLY A 446 -9.58 7.78 8.39
C GLY A 446 -8.54 6.82 8.94
N LEU A 447 -8.67 5.52 8.64
CA LEU A 447 -7.68 4.50 8.99
C LEU A 447 -6.48 4.54 8.06
N PHE A 448 -6.71 4.87 6.79
CA PHE A 448 -5.67 5.07 5.80
C PHE A 448 -5.74 6.51 5.27
N LYS A 449 -4.62 6.98 4.74
CA LYS A 449 -4.49 8.36 4.26
C LYS A 449 -5.52 8.64 3.15
N ASP A 450 -6.17 9.79 3.27
CA ASP A 450 -7.16 10.34 2.34
C ASP A 450 -8.38 9.45 2.04
N ASP A 451 -8.79 8.61 3.00
CA ASP A 451 -10.05 7.86 2.90
C ASP A 451 -11.25 8.74 2.49
N PRO A 452 -12.11 8.28 1.57
CA PRO A 452 -13.29 9.04 1.16
C PRO A 452 -14.32 9.08 2.29
N THR A 453 -14.84 10.26 2.60
CA THR A 453 -15.91 10.43 3.59
C THR A 453 -17.32 10.33 3.00
N PHE A 454 -17.45 10.52 1.69
CA PHE A 454 -18.72 10.55 0.94
C PHE A 454 -19.71 11.66 1.38
N ASP A 455 -19.24 12.68 2.11
CA ASP A 455 -20.09 13.77 2.59
C ASP A 455 -20.53 14.75 1.48
N ASP A 456 -19.91 14.66 0.31
CA ASP A 456 -20.07 15.58 -0.82
C ASP A 456 -20.74 14.91 -2.04
N CYS A 457 -21.22 13.67 -1.90
CA CYS A 457 -21.91 12.92 -2.95
C CYS A 457 -23.00 11.99 -2.40
N PRO A 458 -23.90 11.48 -3.26
CA PRO A 458 -24.65 10.27 -2.94
C PRO A 458 -23.63 9.20 -2.52
N ALA A 459 -23.85 8.54 -1.39
CA ALA A 459 -22.82 7.72 -0.77
C ALA A 459 -22.73 6.30 -1.40
N ASP A 460 -22.27 6.25 -2.65
CA ASP A 460 -21.88 5.06 -3.42
C ASP A 460 -20.33 4.96 -3.51
N SER A 461 -19.77 3.76 -3.75
CA SER A 461 -18.32 3.61 -3.92
C SER A 461 -17.80 4.44 -5.10
N THR A 462 -16.54 4.86 -5.04
CA THR A 462 -15.85 5.51 -6.17
C THR A 462 -14.82 4.56 -6.76
N SER A 463 -14.77 4.40 -8.08
CA SER A 463 -13.86 3.42 -8.69
C SER A 463 -12.38 3.81 -8.54
N LEU A 464 -12.02 5.01 -8.98
CA LEU A 464 -10.64 5.51 -9.01
C LEU A 464 -10.55 6.89 -8.33
N ARG A 465 -9.53 7.09 -7.50
CA ARG A 465 -9.25 8.37 -6.84
C ARG A 465 -7.78 8.75 -6.99
N ILE A 466 -7.49 10.00 -7.33
CA ILE A 466 -6.13 10.55 -7.35
C ILE A 466 -6.10 11.86 -6.55
N ILE A 467 -5.28 11.90 -5.51
CA ILE A 467 -5.27 12.98 -4.52
C ILE A 467 -3.83 13.37 -4.24
N ASP A 468 -3.54 14.67 -4.23
CA ASP A 468 -2.22 15.23 -3.88
C ASP A 468 -1.04 14.59 -4.66
N SER A 469 -1.30 13.99 -5.82
CA SER A 469 -0.33 13.15 -6.53
C SER A 469 0.35 13.92 -7.68
N LYS A 470 1.42 13.36 -8.24
CA LYS A 470 2.15 14.00 -9.34
C LYS A 470 2.70 12.98 -10.32
N THR A 471 2.62 13.25 -11.62
CA THR A 471 3.15 12.35 -12.66
C THR A 471 2.45 10.98 -12.58
N VAL A 472 1.19 10.98 -13.00
CA VAL A 472 0.35 9.78 -13.08
C VAL A 472 -0.15 9.62 -14.51
N TYR A 473 0.19 8.49 -15.12
CA TYR A 473 -0.19 8.16 -16.49
C TYR A 473 -1.13 6.96 -16.51
N ILE A 474 -2.30 7.12 -17.12
CA ILE A 474 -3.27 6.03 -17.30
C ILE A 474 -3.37 5.75 -18.80
N LEU A 475 -2.97 4.55 -19.20
CA LEU A 475 -3.01 4.01 -20.55
C LEU A 475 -4.15 2.99 -20.61
N GLY A 476 -5.38 3.47 -20.64
CA GLY A 476 -6.58 2.63 -20.60
C GLY A 476 -7.14 2.44 -19.19
N ALA A 477 -8.43 2.77 -19.00
CA ALA A 477 -9.18 2.43 -17.79
C ALA A 477 -10.65 2.06 -18.09
N GLY A 478 -11.10 0.91 -17.60
CA GLY A 478 -12.48 0.43 -17.72
C GLY A 478 -13.18 0.48 -16.36
N LEU A 479 -14.09 1.43 -16.15
CA LEU A 479 -14.75 1.61 -14.84
C LEU A 479 -16.23 1.25 -14.94
N TYR A 480 -16.67 0.17 -14.32
CA TYR A 480 -18.01 -0.36 -14.50
C TYR A 480 -18.84 -0.31 -13.22
N SER A 481 -20.12 -0.03 -13.39
CA SER A 481 -21.12 -0.12 -12.33
C SER A 481 -22.36 -0.78 -12.91
N TRP A 482 -22.68 -1.98 -12.42
CA TRP A 482 -23.68 -2.84 -13.05
C TRP A 482 -25.03 -2.85 -12.35
N TYR A 483 -25.01 -2.56 -11.05
CA TYR A 483 -26.14 -2.80 -10.16
C TYR A 483 -26.40 -1.59 -9.27
N SER A 484 -27.65 -1.54 -8.79
CA SER A 484 -28.04 -0.78 -7.62
C SER A 484 -28.89 -1.72 -6.77
N ASP A 485 -28.34 -2.18 -5.64
CA ASP A 485 -28.96 -3.18 -4.76
C ASP A 485 -29.39 -4.44 -5.54
N TYR A 486 -28.43 -5.05 -6.26
CA TYR A 486 -28.63 -6.19 -7.16
C TYR A 486 -29.63 -6.01 -8.31
N SER A 487 -30.22 -4.82 -8.46
CA SER A 487 -31.07 -4.48 -9.61
C SER A 487 -30.26 -3.84 -10.73
N GLN A 488 -30.49 -4.29 -11.97
CA GLN A 488 -29.87 -3.72 -13.17
C GLN A 488 -30.72 -2.66 -13.86
N ASN A 489 -31.86 -2.24 -13.28
CA ASN A 489 -32.72 -1.22 -13.90
C ASN A 489 -31.99 0.09 -14.20
N CYS A 490 -30.98 0.43 -13.38
CA CYS A 490 -30.13 1.60 -13.56
C CYS A 490 -29.30 1.57 -14.87
N LEU A 491 -29.16 0.42 -15.53
CA LEU A 491 -28.49 0.31 -16.82
C LEU A 491 -29.29 0.95 -17.97
N GLU A 492 -30.62 0.98 -17.86
CA GLU A 492 -31.49 1.63 -18.86
C GLU A 492 -31.21 3.14 -18.96
N THR A 493 -30.99 3.77 -17.80
CA THR A 493 -30.64 5.18 -17.67
C THR A 493 -29.14 5.42 -17.59
N ASN A 494 -28.35 4.34 -17.56
CA ASN A 494 -26.91 4.33 -17.32
C ASN A 494 -26.49 5.20 -16.12
N SER A 495 -27.13 4.95 -14.97
CA SER A 495 -26.99 5.76 -13.76
C SER A 495 -26.95 4.90 -12.50
N CYS A 496 -26.17 3.81 -12.51
CA CYS A 496 -26.00 2.92 -11.37
C CYS A 496 -25.14 3.55 -10.27
N GLN A 497 -24.20 4.41 -10.67
CA GLN A 497 -23.29 5.12 -9.76
C GLN A 497 -23.09 6.57 -10.21
N GLN A 498 -22.90 7.47 -9.26
CA GLN A 498 -22.72 8.89 -9.52
C GLN A 498 -21.33 9.17 -10.11
N ARG A 499 -20.25 8.75 -9.44
CA ARG A 499 -18.86 9.12 -9.78
C ARG A 499 -17.98 7.91 -10.04
N GLY A 500 -17.28 7.91 -11.17
CA GLY A 500 -16.29 6.88 -11.50
C GLY A 500 -14.88 7.26 -11.04
N PHE A 501 -14.44 8.46 -11.41
CA PHE A 501 -13.09 8.95 -11.15
C PHE A 501 -13.11 10.30 -10.45
N TYR A 502 -12.60 10.35 -9.22
CA TYR A 502 -12.36 11.58 -8.47
C TYR A 502 -10.89 12.04 -8.55
N ILE A 503 -10.67 13.36 -8.70
CA ILE A 503 -9.32 13.93 -8.71
C ILE A 503 -9.25 15.27 -7.96
N GLU A 504 -8.22 15.43 -7.13
CA GLU A 504 -7.99 16.60 -6.29
C GLU A 504 -6.49 16.93 -6.18
N GLU A 505 -6.15 18.21 -6.24
CA GLU A 505 -4.81 18.79 -5.98
C GLU A 505 -3.66 18.01 -6.66
N THR A 506 -3.83 17.63 -7.92
CA THR A 506 -2.89 16.72 -8.60
C THR A 506 -2.30 17.38 -9.84
N ARG A 507 -1.03 17.14 -10.15
CA ARG A 507 -0.31 17.72 -11.31
C ARG A 507 0.27 16.65 -12.23
N ASP A 508 0.53 17.02 -13.48
CA ASP A 508 1.11 16.11 -14.50
C ASP A 508 0.34 14.78 -14.62
N VAL A 509 -0.98 14.88 -14.83
CA VAL A 509 -1.88 13.72 -14.98
C VAL A 509 -2.32 13.58 -16.42
N TRP A 510 -2.16 12.38 -16.95
CA TRP A 510 -2.49 12.07 -18.33
C TRP A 510 -3.33 10.80 -18.37
N ILE A 511 -4.58 10.94 -18.81
CA ILE A 511 -5.52 9.83 -18.90
C ILE A 511 -5.84 9.65 -20.36
N TYR A 512 -5.56 8.45 -20.88
CA TYR A 512 -5.88 8.06 -22.23
C TYR A 512 -6.83 6.87 -22.19
N ASN A 513 -7.78 6.82 -23.13
CA ASN A 513 -8.72 5.71 -23.27
C ASN A 513 -9.47 5.39 -21.95
N LEU A 514 -10.30 6.33 -21.47
CA LEU A 514 -11.14 6.12 -20.29
C LEU A 514 -12.55 5.72 -20.71
N CYS A 515 -12.96 4.52 -20.30
CA CYS A 515 -14.25 3.92 -20.61
C CYS A 515 -15.05 3.69 -19.33
N THR A 516 -16.34 4.04 -19.32
CA THR A 516 -17.23 3.80 -18.17
C THR A 516 -18.56 3.15 -18.55
N LYS A 517 -19.10 2.32 -17.63
CA LYS A 517 -20.46 1.76 -17.73
C LYS A 517 -21.34 2.25 -16.59
N ALA A 518 -22.48 2.85 -16.97
CA ALA A 518 -23.55 3.30 -16.08
C ALA A 518 -23.10 4.17 -14.89
N ILE A 519 -22.07 4.97 -15.13
CA ILE A 519 -21.56 6.00 -14.24
C ILE A 519 -21.96 7.36 -14.82
N ILE A 520 -22.51 8.27 -14.01
CA ILE A 520 -22.97 9.59 -14.49
C ILE A 520 -21.79 10.52 -14.78
N GLU A 521 -20.85 10.61 -13.85
CA GLU A 521 -19.65 11.46 -13.90
C GLU A 521 -18.42 10.59 -14.19
N MET A 522 -17.92 10.63 -15.42
CA MET A 522 -16.72 9.88 -15.82
C MET A 522 -15.50 10.39 -15.05
N VAL A 523 -15.36 11.72 -14.96
CA VAL A 523 -14.30 12.40 -14.21
C VAL A 523 -14.90 13.56 -13.42
N SER A 524 -14.59 13.61 -12.12
CA SER A 524 -15.09 14.58 -11.15
C SER A 524 -13.90 15.31 -10.48
N PRO A 525 -13.32 16.32 -11.16
CA PRO A 525 -12.27 17.16 -10.58
C PRO A 525 -12.85 18.17 -9.57
N VAL A 526 -12.18 18.34 -8.42
CA VAL A 526 -12.60 19.31 -7.39
C VAL A 526 -12.53 20.75 -7.94
N GLY A 527 -13.57 21.56 -7.68
CA GLY A 527 -13.57 22.98 -8.09
C GLY A 527 -13.66 23.22 -9.61
N GLU A 528 -13.75 22.17 -10.42
CA GLU A 528 -13.76 22.20 -11.88
C GLU A 528 -15.05 21.59 -12.46
N LEU A 529 -15.24 21.70 -13.78
CA LEU A 529 -16.38 21.11 -14.46
C LEU A 529 -16.21 19.59 -14.60
N ILE A 530 -17.29 18.86 -14.30
CA ILE A 530 -17.35 17.40 -14.46
C ILE A 530 -17.35 16.98 -15.92
N THR A 531 -16.79 15.80 -16.22
CA THR A 531 -16.92 15.14 -17.51
C THR A 531 -18.05 14.12 -17.44
N ARG A 532 -19.15 14.38 -18.15
CA ARG A 532 -20.37 13.55 -18.05
C ARG A 532 -20.34 12.40 -19.03
N ALA A 533 -20.84 11.23 -18.62
CA ALA A 533 -20.92 10.06 -19.51
C ALA A 533 -21.92 10.25 -20.66
N VAL A 534 -23.00 11.00 -20.44
CA VAL A 534 -24.04 11.25 -21.47
C VAL A 534 -23.49 11.99 -22.69
N ASP A 535 -22.48 12.83 -22.51
CA ASP A 535 -21.86 13.61 -23.58
C ASP A 535 -20.79 12.82 -24.34
N ASN A 536 -20.46 11.61 -23.88
CA ASN A 536 -19.35 10.78 -24.34
C ASN A 536 -19.83 9.34 -24.65
N ARG A 537 -21.10 9.17 -25.01
CA ARG A 537 -21.65 7.85 -25.36
C ARG A 537 -20.98 7.29 -26.61
N ASN A 538 -20.46 6.09 -26.50
CA ASN A 538 -19.84 5.35 -27.60
C ASN A 538 -20.24 3.86 -27.51
N GLY A 539 -21.22 3.47 -28.33
CA GLY A 539 -21.78 2.12 -28.31
C GLY A 539 -22.40 1.73 -26.97
N PHE A 540 -21.91 0.62 -26.40
CA PHE A 540 -22.41 0.07 -25.14
C PHE A 540 -21.94 0.88 -23.90
N LEU A 541 -20.80 1.56 -24.00
CA LEU A 541 -20.18 2.33 -22.92
C LEU A 541 -20.26 3.84 -23.18
N SER A 542 -19.61 4.61 -22.30
CA SER A 542 -19.13 5.94 -22.61
C SER A 542 -17.60 5.91 -22.65
N SER A 543 -16.96 6.53 -23.65
CA SER A 543 -15.50 6.55 -23.83
C SER A 543 -14.99 7.96 -24.10
N ILE A 544 -13.74 8.22 -23.71
CA ILE A 544 -13.00 9.42 -24.12
C ILE A 544 -11.58 9.02 -24.54
N LEU A 545 -11.11 9.61 -25.64
CA LEU A 545 -9.76 9.38 -26.20
C LEU A 545 -8.67 9.80 -25.21
N ALA A 546 -8.86 10.98 -24.62
CA ALA A 546 -7.91 11.55 -23.66
C ALA A 546 -8.58 12.57 -22.73
N TRP A 547 -8.10 12.64 -21.49
CA TRP A 547 -8.38 13.72 -20.55
C TRP A 547 -7.06 14.26 -20.03
N VAL A 548 -6.68 15.42 -20.54
CA VAL A 548 -5.33 15.98 -20.41
C VAL A 548 -5.39 17.48 -20.22
N ARG A 549 -4.41 18.06 -19.51
CA ARG A 549 -4.26 19.51 -19.38
C ARG A 549 -3.18 20.03 -20.33
N SER A 550 -3.28 21.30 -20.69
CA SER A 550 -2.34 21.96 -21.61
C SER A 550 -0.93 22.15 -21.03
N SER A 551 -0.77 22.06 -19.71
CA SER A 551 0.51 22.15 -19.01
C SER A 551 0.60 21.11 -17.89
N PRO A 552 1.75 20.43 -17.72
CA PRO A 552 1.97 19.53 -16.59
C PRO A 552 2.03 20.25 -15.24
N ASP A 553 2.26 21.57 -15.23
CA ASP A 553 2.26 22.39 -14.01
C ASP A 553 0.87 22.83 -13.55
N THR A 554 -0.17 22.58 -14.36
CA THR A 554 -1.55 22.88 -13.98
C THR A 554 -1.99 21.93 -12.87
N THR A 555 -2.35 22.47 -11.72
CA THR A 555 -3.09 21.73 -10.69
C THR A 555 -4.47 21.42 -11.22
N VAL A 556 -4.80 20.13 -11.24
CA VAL A 556 -6.12 19.60 -11.51
C VAL A 556 -6.81 19.35 -10.18
N GLY A 557 -8.06 19.79 -10.10
CA GLY A 557 -8.85 19.61 -8.90
C GLY A 557 -8.39 20.53 -7.76
N GLU A 558 -8.01 21.78 -8.08
CA GLU A 558 -7.48 22.72 -7.07
C GLU A 558 -8.49 22.92 -5.95
N ARG A 559 -8.07 22.59 -4.74
CA ARG A 559 -8.93 22.72 -3.55
C ARG A 559 -9.06 24.17 -3.14
N HIS A 560 -10.20 24.52 -2.53
CA HIS A 560 -10.44 25.88 -2.06
C HIS A 560 -9.41 26.34 -1.02
N PHE A 561 -8.98 25.44 -0.14
CA PHE A 561 -7.89 25.68 0.81
C PHE A 561 -6.78 24.66 0.59
N GLU A 562 -5.53 25.12 0.44
CA GLU A 562 -4.35 24.25 0.49
C GLU A 562 -4.35 23.35 1.74
N GLY A 563 -4.94 23.86 2.83
CA GLY A 563 -5.08 23.15 4.09
C GLY A 563 -3.80 23.18 4.92
N PHE A 564 -3.87 22.64 6.12
CA PHE A 564 -2.72 22.54 7.02
C PHE A 564 -2.76 21.24 7.82
N ARG A 565 -1.61 20.89 8.40
CA ARG A 565 -1.50 19.74 9.31
C ARG A 565 -1.11 20.24 10.70
N ILE A 566 -1.67 19.62 11.74
CA ILE A 566 -1.24 19.85 13.13
C ILE A 566 0.11 19.15 13.35
N TYR A 567 0.21 17.89 12.92
CA TYR A 567 1.43 17.09 13.00
C TYR A 567 1.94 16.75 11.59
N SER A 568 3.27 16.69 11.43
CA SER A 568 3.90 16.20 10.20
C SER A 568 4.25 14.72 10.31
N PRO A 569 4.28 13.96 9.21
CA PRO A 569 4.82 12.61 9.19
C PRO A 569 6.25 12.57 9.76
N GLY A 570 6.55 11.58 10.63
CA GLY A 570 7.84 11.47 11.31
C GLY A 570 8.07 12.49 12.44
N ASN A 571 7.00 13.07 12.99
CA ASN A 571 7.12 13.93 14.17
C ASN A 571 7.36 13.08 15.43
N ARG A 572 8.51 13.29 16.09
CA ARG A 572 8.91 12.59 17.33
C ARG A 572 7.89 12.57 18.46
N LYS A 573 6.96 13.53 18.51
CA LYS A 573 5.90 13.55 19.53
C LYS A 573 4.85 12.44 19.35
N ILE A 574 4.71 11.92 18.14
CA ILE A 574 3.69 10.92 17.79
C ILE A 574 4.30 9.58 17.37
N GLU A 575 5.63 9.45 17.37
CA GLU A 575 6.34 8.22 16.97
C GLU A 575 5.99 7.02 17.87
N GLU A 576 5.63 7.25 19.14
CA GLU A 576 5.23 6.20 20.09
C GLU A 576 3.75 5.77 19.94
N LEU A 577 2.97 6.45 19.10
CA LEU A 577 1.56 6.12 18.84
C LEU A 577 1.44 5.01 17.80
N THR A 578 0.29 4.34 17.73
CA THR A 578 -0.01 3.39 16.65
C THR A 578 0.04 4.09 15.29
N GLU A 579 0.42 3.34 14.24
CA GLU A 579 0.48 3.88 12.87
C GLU A 579 -0.86 4.45 12.39
N THR A 580 -1.98 3.85 12.80
CA THR A 580 -3.33 4.36 12.51
C THR A 580 -3.59 5.70 13.18
N CYS A 581 -3.19 5.86 14.44
CA CYS A 581 -3.28 7.14 15.14
C CYS A 581 -2.36 8.19 14.51
N GLN A 582 -1.12 7.82 14.15
CA GLN A 582 -0.21 8.72 13.42
C GLN A 582 -0.80 9.16 12.07
N THR A 583 -1.42 8.24 11.34
CA THR A 583 -2.10 8.52 10.06
C THR A 583 -3.23 9.51 10.25
N ALA A 584 -4.12 9.29 11.22
CA ALA A 584 -5.21 10.22 11.54
C ALA A 584 -4.69 11.61 11.95
N LEU A 585 -3.65 11.67 12.80
CA LEU A 585 -3.08 12.94 13.29
C LEU A 585 -2.37 13.77 12.21
N THR A 586 -1.88 13.11 11.16
CA THR A 586 -1.13 13.73 10.05
C THR A 586 -2.00 14.03 8.82
N GLN A 587 -3.30 13.79 8.89
CA GLN A 587 -4.25 14.19 7.84
C GLN A 587 -4.24 15.70 7.62
N THR A 588 -4.44 16.10 6.36
CA THR A 588 -4.57 17.51 5.97
C THR A 588 -5.96 18.03 6.32
N ILE A 589 -6.02 19.08 7.13
CA ILE A 589 -7.25 19.81 7.46
C ILE A 589 -7.46 20.87 6.37
N LYS A 590 -8.49 20.71 5.55
CA LYS A 590 -8.83 21.55 4.38
C LYS A 590 -9.57 22.82 4.81
N CYS A 591 -8.86 23.66 5.56
CA CYS A 591 -9.36 24.91 6.13
C CYS A 591 -8.38 26.06 5.91
N HIS A 592 -8.87 27.29 6.08
CA HIS A 592 -8.02 28.48 6.09
C HIS A 592 -6.91 28.37 7.16
N ASN A 593 -5.67 28.71 6.80
CA ASN A 593 -4.46 28.49 7.62
C ASN A 593 -4.47 29.28 8.96
N LYS A 594 -5.34 30.28 9.11
CA LYS A 594 -5.56 31.00 10.39
C LYS A 594 -5.89 30.03 11.54
N LEU A 595 -6.64 28.98 11.26
CA LEU A 595 -7.07 27.98 12.25
C LEU A 595 -5.93 27.17 12.83
N ARG A 596 -4.78 27.07 12.14
CA ARG A 596 -3.60 26.35 12.62
C ARG A 596 -3.10 26.86 13.97
N GLY A 597 -3.29 28.15 14.26
CA GLY A 597 -2.90 28.77 15.53
C GLY A 597 -3.86 28.48 16.70
N TRP A 598 -5.03 27.89 16.45
CA TRP A 598 -6.11 27.76 17.45
C TRP A 598 -6.00 26.47 18.29
N GLN A 599 -4.77 26.01 18.53
CA GLN A 599 -4.49 24.78 19.28
C GLN A 599 -4.61 24.96 20.80
N HIS A 600 -4.81 26.19 21.28
CA HIS A 600 -4.99 26.53 22.69
C HIS A 600 -6.42 27.02 22.96
N PRO A 601 -7.06 26.55 24.06
CA PRO A 601 -8.40 27.00 24.43
C PRO A 601 -8.40 28.48 24.80
N GLU A 602 -9.20 29.26 24.10
CA GLU A 602 -9.40 30.70 24.32
C GLU A 602 -10.82 31.04 23.84
N MET A 603 -11.49 32.00 24.50
CA MET A 603 -12.76 32.52 24.01
C MET A 603 -12.53 33.28 22.70
N ARG A 604 -13.14 32.83 21.60
CA ARG A 604 -12.93 33.47 20.29
C ARG A 604 -13.69 34.80 20.20
N THR A 605 -13.03 35.82 19.63
CA THR A 605 -13.59 37.16 19.35
C THR A 605 -13.83 37.36 17.84
N SER A 606 -14.26 38.55 17.41
CA SER A 606 -14.39 38.85 15.98
C SER A 606 -13.05 38.70 15.25
N LEU A 607 -13.11 38.35 13.97
CA LEU A 607 -11.96 38.36 13.07
C LEU A 607 -11.80 39.70 12.32
N GLU A 608 -12.54 40.73 12.73
CA GLU A 608 -12.56 42.12 12.22
C GLU A 608 -13.09 42.29 10.80
N THR A 609 -12.88 41.34 9.90
CA THR A 609 -13.39 41.38 8.52
C THR A 609 -14.36 40.25 8.24
N LYS A 610 -15.48 40.58 7.61
CA LYS A 610 -16.49 39.60 7.21
C LYS A 610 -15.91 38.58 6.24
N GLU A 611 -15.03 39.02 5.34
CA GLU A 611 -14.39 38.17 4.34
C GLU A 611 -13.57 37.05 4.99
N LEU A 612 -12.75 37.37 6.00
CA LEU A 612 -11.98 36.36 6.72
C LEU A 612 -12.88 35.45 7.55
N THR A 613 -13.94 35.98 8.16
CA THR A 613 -14.92 35.16 8.88
C THR A 613 -15.65 34.22 7.93
N ASP A 614 -16.03 34.65 6.72
CA ASP A 614 -16.63 33.79 5.70
C ASP A 614 -15.68 32.67 5.25
N GLU A 615 -14.39 32.96 5.04
CA GLU A 615 -13.38 31.94 4.71
C GLU A 615 -13.16 30.94 5.86
N VAL A 616 -13.07 31.44 7.10
CA VAL A 616 -12.93 30.57 8.28
C VAL A 616 -14.17 29.72 8.48
N CYS A 617 -15.36 30.27 8.23
CA CYS A 617 -16.65 29.61 8.42
C CYS A 617 -17.17 28.89 7.18
N ASP A 618 -16.29 28.62 6.22
CA ASP A 618 -16.62 27.77 5.09
C ASP A 618 -17.15 26.40 5.58
N THR A 619 -18.22 25.93 4.94
CA THR A 619 -18.89 24.68 5.31
C THR A 619 -18.04 23.44 4.97
N GLY A 620 -17.17 23.53 3.96
CA GLY A 620 -16.18 22.51 3.63
C GLY A 620 -15.11 22.41 4.71
N CYS A 621 -14.63 23.56 5.21
CA CYS A 621 -13.72 23.61 6.36
C CYS A 621 -14.33 22.95 7.62
N GLY A 622 -15.58 23.28 7.97
CA GLY A 622 -16.26 22.68 9.12
C GLY A 622 -16.37 21.15 9.03
N ARG A 623 -16.72 20.63 7.84
CA ARG A 623 -16.74 19.18 7.58
C ARG A 623 -15.36 18.56 7.66
N SER A 624 -14.32 19.22 7.15
CA SER A 624 -12.94 18.73 7.22
C SER A 624 -12.44 18.66 8.67
N LEU A 625 -12.74 19.66 9.51
CA LEU A 625 -12.38 19.65 10.93
C LEU A 625 -13.11 18.56 11.71
N GLN A 626 -14.42 18.40 11.46
CA GLN A 626 -15.20 17.35 12.09
C GLN A 626 -14.68 15.96 11.71
N SER A 627 -14.38 15.74 10.43
CA SER A 627 -13.81 14.48 9.94
C SER A 627 -12.45 14.19 10.59
N TYR A 628 -11.55 15.19 10.60
CA TYR A 628 -10.26 15.08 11.28
C TYR A 628 -10.43 14.72 12.77
N TYR A 629 -11.25 15.46 13.50
CA TYR A 629 -11.46 15.22 14.92
C TYR A 629 -12.03 13.83 15.20
N ASN A 630 -13.08 13.42 14.48
CA ASN A 630 -13.69 12.11 14.65
C ASN A 630 -12.71 10.98 14.29
N GLY A 631 -11.93 11.14 13.23
CA GLY A 631 -10.90 10.19 12.82
C GLY A 631 -9.81 10.02 13.88
N VAL A 632 -9.33 11.12 14.46
CA VAL A 632 -8.33 11.07 15.55
C VAL A 632 -8.91 10.42 16.80
N VAL A 633 -10.13 10.79 17.22
CA VAL A 633 -10.79 10.17 18.38
C VAL A 633 -10.92 8.65 18.21
N ALA A 634 -11.30 8.20 17.01
CA ALA A 634 -11.45 6.78 16.72
C ALA A 634 -10.10 6.03 16.65
N ALA A 635 -9.12 6.58 15.93
CA ALA A 635 -7.84 5.91 15.69
C ALA A 635 -6.87 5.96 16.89
N CYS A 636 -7.00 6.97 17.74
CA CYS A 636 -6.10 7.22 18.86
C CYS A 636 -6.68 6.85 20.23
N GLN A 637 -7.82 6.14 20.25
CA GLN A 637 -8.52 5.80 21.49
C GLN A 637 -7.57 5.12 22.50
N GLY A 638 -7.51 5.66 23.73
CA GLY A 638 -6.68 5.13 24.81
C GLY A 638 -5.19 5.49 24.75
N GLN A 639 -4.73 6.22 23.73
CA GLN A 639 -3.33 6.60 23.56
C GLN A 639 -3.05 8.02 24.09
N ASN A 640 -1.80 8.31 24.45
CA ASN A 640 -1.39 9.61 25.01
C ASN A 640 -0.14 10.15 24.30
N ILE A 641 -0.05 11.47 24.19
CA ILE A 641 1.13 12.18 23.71
C ILE A 641 1.86 12.81 24.90
N THR A 642 3.17 12.61 24.97
CA THR A 642 4.02 13.30 25.93
C THR A 642 4.34 14.72 25.46
N VAL A 643 3.98 15.71 26.27
CA VAL A 643 4.29 17.13 26.05
C VAL A 643 5.10 17.70 27.22
N ALA A 644 5.70 18.87 27.03
CA ALA A 644 6.51 19.52 28.07
C ALA A 644 5.73 19.78 29.39
N ALA A 645 4.40 19.85 29.32
CA ALA A 645 3.50 20.08 30.45
C ALA A 645 2.92 18.78 31.07
N GLY A 646 3.36 17.59 30.64
CA GLY A 646 2.82 16.28 31.08
C GLY A 646 2.31 15.44 29.91
N THR A 647 1.37 14.53 30.16
CA THR A 647 0.69 13.77 29.10
C THR A 647 -0.60 14.46 28.67
N THR A 648 -0.94 14.36 27.38
CA THR A 648 -2.20 14.88 26.85
C THR A 648 -2.78 13.94 25.79
N PHE A 649 -4.06 14.10 25.48
CA PHE A 649 -4.74 13.26 24.50
C PHE A 649 -4.44 13.72 23.05
N PRO A 650 -4.28 12.78 22.11
CA PRO A 650 -4.03 13.06 20.69
C PRO A 650 -5.01 14.05 20.03
N GLU A 651 -6.29 13.92 20.33
CA GLU A 651 -7.38 14.70 19.76
C GLU A 651 -7.47 16.14 20.29
N ARG A 652 -6.79 16.47 21.38
CA ARG A 652 -6.96 17.75 22.08
C ARG A 652 -6.72 18.96 21.18
N ALA A 653 -5.65 18.94 20.38
CA ALA A 653 -5.34 20.06 19.49
C ALA A 653 -6.41 20.24 18.41
N GLY A 654 -6.84 19.15 17.77
CA GLY A 654 -7.91 19.16 16.76
C GLY A 654 -9.25 19.59 17.35
N GLY A 655 -9.62 19.05 18.51
CA GLY A 655 -10.85 19.39 19.23
C GLY A 655 -10.89 20.85 19.66
N THR A 656 -9.74 21.43 20.04
CA THR A 656 -9.63 22.85 20.38
C THR A 656 -9.84 23.75 19.15
N ILE A 657 -9.22 23.40 18.01
CA ILE A 657 -9.42 24.12 16.75
C ILE A 657 -10.89 24.04 16.31
N TRP A 658 -11.48 22.83 16.33
CA TRP A 658 -12.86 22.62 15.92
C TRP A 658 -13.86 23.34 16.83
N THR A 659 -13.58 23.39 18.14
CA THR A 659 -14.36 24.19 19.09
C THR A 659 -14.27 25.68 18.77
N GLY A 660 -13.06 26.20 18.51
CA GLY A 660 -12.87 27.58 18.09
C GLY A 660 -13.62 27.91 16.80
N TYR A 661 -13.61 27.02 15.80
CA TYR A 661 -14.42 27.15 14.59
C TYR A 661 -15.92 27.26 14.94
N ASN A 662 -16.46 26.35 15.76
CA ASN A 662 -17.87 26.37 16.14
C ASN A 662 -18.26 27.63 16.92
N GLU A 663 -17.36 28.19 17.73
CA GLU A 663 -17.57 29.47 18.43
C GLU A 663 -17.63 30.65 17.43
N THR A 664 -16.62 30.76 16.55
CA THR A 664 -16.52 31.86 15.58
C THR A 664 -17.66 31.85 14.56
N CYS A 665 -18.15 30.68 14.16
CA CYS A 665 -19.12 30.52 13.08
C CYS A 665 -20.58 30.54 13.53
N LEU A 666 -20.85 30.87 14.80
CA LEU A 666 -22.21 31.15 15.27
C LEU A 666 -22.76 32.39 14.53
N GLN A 667 -24.01 32.29 14.08
CA GLN A 667 -24.73 33.40 13.46
C GLN A 667 -26.00 33.71 14.25
N ASP A 668 -26.37 34.99 14.28
CA ASP A 668 -27.67 35.42 14.77
C ASP A 668 -28.75 34.88 13.82
N PRO A 669 -29.70 34.05 14.29
CA PRO A 669 -30.71 33.45 13.43
C PRO A 669 -31.67 34.47 12.80
N SER A 670 -31.75 35.69 13.33
CA SER A 670 -32.64 36.75 12.84
C SER A 670 -32.00 37.65 11.79
N THR A 671 -30.69 37.92 11.88
CA THR A 671 -29.97 38.85 11.01
C THR A 671 -28.97 38.17 10.07
N GLY A 672 -28.54 36.93 10.38
CA GLY A 672 -27.47 36.24 9.68
C GLY A 672 -26.07 36.81 9.94
N GLN A 673 -25.91 37.76 10.87
CA GLN A 673 -24.60 38.30 11.25
C GLN A 673 -23.85 37.33 12.15
N TYR A 674 -22.52 37.28 12.05
CA TYR A 674 -21.70 36.47 12.94
C TYR A 674 -21.78 36.98 14.37
N CYS A 675 -21.95 36.07 15.31
CA CYS A 675 -22.22 36.39 16.70
C CYS A 675 -21.07 37.12 17.37
N ASN A 676 -19.82 36.84 16.99
CA ASN A 676 -18.68 37.57 17.52
C ASN A 676 -18.68 39.05 17.08
N ASP A 677 -19.15 39.38 15.88
CA ASP A 677 -19.29 40.77 15.43
C ASP A 677 -20.41 41.49 16.17
N VAL A 678 -21.51 40.78 16.46
CA VAL A 678 -22.62 41.30 17.27
C VAL A 678 -22.17 41.56 18.71
N ILE A 679 -21.42 40.64 19.30
CA ILE A 679 -20.94 40.74 20.68
C ILE A 679 -19.86 41.82 20.82
N ASP A 680 -18.97 41.98 19.83
CA ASP A 680 -17.96 43.04 19.85
C ASP A 680 -18.57 44.46 19.79
N ALA A 681 -19.81 44.58 19.34
CA ALA A 681 -20.58 45.84 19.36
C ALA A 681 -21.31 46.10 20.68
N PHE A 682 -21.26 45.19 21.66
CA PHE A 682 -21.93 45.34 22.95
C PHE A 682 -21.34 46.47 23.80
N THR A 683 -22.14 46.95 24.73
CA THR A 683 -21.75 48.00 25.66
C THR A 683 -20.66 47.47 26.61
N PRO A 684 -19.46 48.09 26.65
CA PRO A 684 -18.41 47.67 27.58
C PRO A 684 -18.82 47.84 29.03
N THR A 685 -18.74 46.77 29.82
CA THR A 685 -19.09 46.74 31.25
C THR A 685 -17.98 46.09 32.08
N GLU A 686 -17.84 46.47 33.35
CA GLU A 686 -16.80 45.91 34.23
C GLU A 686 -17.09 44.46 34.61
N THR A 687 -18.37 44.10 34.76
CA THR A 687 -18.82 42.76 35.10
C THR A 687 -20.00 42.34 34.23
N TYR A 688 -20.16 41.02 33.99
CA TYR A 688 -21.26 40.49 33.18
C TYR A 688 -22.64 40.73 33.84
N GLN A 689 -22.67 41.04 35.13
CA GLN A 689 -23.88 41.38 35.87
C GLN A 689 -24.42 42.77 35.50
N ASP A 690 -23.55 43.66 35.02
CA ASP A 690 -23.89 45.05 34.65
C ASP A 690 -24.32 45.19 33.19
N MET A 691 -24.26 44.11 32.40
CA MET A 691 -24.62 44.12 30.98
C MET A 691 -26.10 44.48 30.77
N PRO A 692 -26.44 45.28 29.74
CA PRO A 692 -27.82 45.48 29.30
C PRO A 692 -28.54 44.16 29.09
N LYS A 693 -29.79 44.07 29.54
CA LYS A 693 -30.54 42.81 29.53
C LYS A 693 -30.75 42.25 28.12
N ASP A 694 -30.91 43.12 27.14
CA ASP A 694 -31.05 42.78 25.72
C ASP A 694 -29.74 42.24 25.10
N GLU A 695 -28.58 42.73 25.52
CA GLU A 695 -27.26 42.21 25.14
C GLU A 695 -26.94 40.89 25.86
N LEU A 696 -27.18 40.83 27.18
CA LEU A 696 -27.00 39.62 28.00
C LEU A 696 -27.86 38.45 27.50
N CYS A 697 -29.08 38.75 27.06
CA CYS A 697 -30.05 37.76 26.58
C CYS A 697 -30.08 37.66 25.05
N SER A 698 -29.11 38.23 24.34
CA SER A 698 -29.03 38.07 22.89
C SER A 698 -28.83 36.58 22.54
N PRO A 699 -29.43 36.08 21.45
CA PRO A 699 -29.20 34.71 20.99
C PRO A 699 -27.71 34.40 20.80
N CYS A 700 -26.93 35.39 20.34
CA CYS A 700 -25.50 35.24 20.11
C CYS A 700 -24.70 35.06 21.40
N TYR A 701 -24.95 35.88 22.42
CA TYR A 701 -24.24 35.78 23.68
C TYR A 701 -24.58 34.47 24.41
N VAL A 702 -25.86 34.09 24.42
CA VAL A 702 -26.32 32.83 25.01
C VAL A 702 -25.72 31.63 24.28
N ASN A 703 -25.75 31.61 22.95
CA ASN A 703 -25.25 30.47 22.18
C ASN A 703 -23.73 30.34 22.25
N LEU A 704 -22.97 31.44 22.33
CA LEU A 704 -21.51 31.38 22.51
C LEU A 704 -21.15 30.65 23.82
N HIS A 705 -21.76 31.03 24.94
CA HIS A 705 -21.51 30.35 26.23
C HIS A 705 -22.00 28.90 26.25
N ARG A 706 -23.10 28.59 25.56
CA ARG A 706 -23.56 27.20 25.38
C ARG A 706 -22.59 26.37 24.55
N THR A 707 -22.09 26.90 23.44
CA THR A 707 -21.11 26.23 22.59
C THR A 707 -19.84 25.95 23.37
N MET A 708 -19.33 26.93 24.12
CA MET A 708 -18.19 26.73 25.02
C MET A 708 -18.46 25.62 26.05
N GLN A 709 -19.60 25.65 26.76
CA GLN A 709 -19.96 24.62 27.73
C GLN A 709 -20.09 23.22 27.11
N SER A 710 -20.52 23.14 25.86
CA SER A 710 -20.80 21.87 25.20
C SER A 710 -19.55 21.05 24.85
N SER A 711 -18.37 21.69 24.80
CA SER A 711 -17.11 21.08 24.38
C SER A 711 -16.09 20.96 25.52
N PRO A 712 -15.46 19.78 25.72
CA PRO A 712 -14.39 19.61 26.70
C PRO A 712 -13.07 20.30 26.29
N TYR A 713 -12.97 20.82 25.06
CA TYR A 713 -11.77 21.49 24.54
C TYR A 713 -11.86 23.02 24.53
N SER A 714 -12.97 23.59 25.02
CA SER A 714 -13.13 25.04 25.12
C SER A 714 -12.44 25.60 26.36
N ILE A 715 -12.36 26.93 26.44
CA ILE A 715 -11.87 27.64 27.64
C ILE A 715 -12.77 27.38 28.87
N TYR A 716 -14.01 26.90 28.69
CA TYR A 716 -14.92 26.52 29.78
C TYR A 716 -14.34 25.41 30.68
N HIS A 717 -13.43 24.59 30.13
CA HIS A 717 -12.74 23.52 30.84
C HIS A 717 -11.29 23.90 31.25
N ALA A 718 -10.84 25.12 30.97
CA ALA A 718 -9.51 25.57 31.37
C ALA A 718 -9.49 25.89 32.87
N THR A 719 -8.57 25.27 33.62
CA THR A 719 -8.55 25.23 35.09
C THR A 719 -8.55 26.59 35.80
N MET A 720 -8.18 27.68 35.13
CA MET A 720 -8.15 29.02 35.74
C MET A 720 -9.41 29.86 35.48
N GLU A 721 -10.25 29.49 34.50
CA GLU A 721 -11.42 30.30 34.08
C GLU A 721 -12.76 29.54 34.17
N SER A 722 -12.73 28.22 34.40
CA SER A 722 -13.91 27.36 34.40
C SER A 722 -15.00 27.79 35.39
N GLU A 723 -14.62 28.10 36.64
CA GLU A 723 -15.58 28.54 37.66
C GLU A 723 -16.28 29.86 37.29
N TYR A 724 -15.53 30.78 36.67
CA TYR A 724 -16.04 32.09 36.28
C TYR A 724 -17.00 32.00 35.08
N LEU A 725 -16.65 31.21 34.07
CA LEU A 725 -17.52 30.98 32.90
C LEU A 725 -18.77 30.16 33.26
N GLN A 726 -18.65 29.22 34.20
CA GLN A 726 -19.79 28.50 34.75
C GLN A 726 -20.75 29.45 35.46
N ALA A 727 -20.26 30.26 36.40
CA ALA A 727 -21.07 31.24 37.12
C ALA A 727 -21.74 32.27 36.17
N ARG A 728 -21.05 32.63 35.09
CA ARG A 728 -21.59 33.51 34.04
C ARG A 728 -22.75 32.84 33.29
N LEU A 729 -22.63 31.60 32.86
CA LEU A 729 -23.71 30.89 32.17
C LEU A 729 -24.91 30.63 33.08
N GLU A 730 -24.69 30.32 34.36
CA GLU A 730 -25.74 30.22 35.38
C GLU A 730 -26.50 31.55 35.53
N TYR A 731 -25.76 32.66 35.56
CA TYR A 731 -26.36 33.98 35.61
C TYR A 731 -27.21 34.29 34.36
N ILE A 732 -26.70 34.00 33.15
CA ILE A 732 -27.44 34.14 31.89
C ILE A 732 -28.78 33.38 31.95
N TYR A 733 -28.76 32.11 32.37
CA TYR A 733 -29.98 31.31 32.51
C TYR A 733 -30.95 31.84 33.58
N SER A 734 -30.45 32.51 34.62
CA SER A 734 -31.32 33.13 35.62
C SER A 734 -32.03 34.41 35.14
N GLN A 735 -31.44 35.14 34.18
CA GLN A 735 -31.92 36.46 33.75
C GLN A 735 -32.69 36.43 32.41
N CYS A 736 -32.44 35.43 31.57
CA CYS A 736 -32.92 35.36 30.19
C CYS A 736 -34.04 34.33 30.00
N PRO A 737 -35.04 34.60 29.13
CA PRO A 737 -36.14 33.68 28.84
C PRO A 737 -35.72 32.58 27.85
N VAL A 738 -34.69 31.81 28.22
CA VAL A 738 -34.16 30.69 27.43
C VAL A 738 -34.40 29.38 28.16
N GLU A 739 -34.59 28.26 27.43
CA GLU A 739 -34.69 26.94 28.08
C GLU A 739 -33.43 26.66 28.93
N SER A 740 -33.63 26.25 30.18
CA SER A 740 -32.55 25.91 31.10
C SER A 740 -31.72 24.75 30.55
N GLY A 741 -30.41 24.95 30.35
CA GLY A 741 -29.46 23.92 29.93
C GLY A 741 -28.50 23.51 31.04
N SER A 742 -27.65 22.51 30.79
CA SER A 742 -26.58 22.17 31.75
C SER A 742 -25.52 23.29 31.80
N THR A 743 -25.01 23.57 32.99
CA THR A 743 -23.82 24.40 33.24
C THR A 743 -22.65 23.57 33.75
N SER A 744 -22.82 22.24 33.87
CA SER A 744 -21.77 21.36 34.35
C SER A 744 -20.64 21.24 33.32
N ILE A 745 -19.41 21.16 33.80
CA ILE A 745 -18.26 20.77 32.99
C ILE A 745 -18.51 19.36 32.44
N LYS A 746 -18.32 19.17 31.13
CA LYS A 746 -18.28 17.83 30.52
C LYS A 746 -16.84 17.37 30.51
N ASP A 747 -16.53 16.30 31.25
CA ASP A 747 -15.25 15.62 31.10
C ASP A 747 -15.14 15.02 29.68
N PRO A 748 -13.94 14.93 29.10
CA PRO A 748 -13.70 14.04 27.96
C PRO A 748 -14.24 12.64 28.32
N GLN A 749 -15.00 12.01 27.42
CA GLN A 749 -15.54 10.68 27.69
C GLN A 749 -14.39 9.68 27.84
N TYR A 750 -14.05 9.38 29.09
CA TYR A 750 -13.13 8.34 29.48
C TYR A 750 -13.92 7.03 29.55
N ILE A 751 -13.72 6.15 28.58
CA ILE A 751 -14.08 4.74 28.72
C ILE A 751 -12.76 4.02 29.04
N PRO A 752 -12.56 3.54 30.28
CA PRO A 752 -11.46 2.64 30.57
C PRO A 752 -11.61 1.42 29.65
N VAL A 753 -10.61 1.19 28.81
CA VAL A 753 -10.50 -0.07 28.08
C VAL A 753 -10.08 -1.12 29.11
N GLU A 754 -10.91 -2.14 29.32
CA GLU A 754 -10.40 -3.40 29.89
C GLU A 754 -9.42 -3.95 28.86
N GLU A 755 -8.13 -4.02 29.21
CA GLU A 755 -7.14 -4.74 28.42
C GLU A 755 -7.56 -6.21 28.38
N ASP A 756 -7.83 -6.72 27.17
CA ASP A 756 -8.10 -8.14 26.98
C ASP A 756 -6.87 -8.97 27.41
N PRO A 757 -7.07 -10.05 28.17
CA PRO A 757 -5.98 -10.87 28.67
C PRO A 757 -5.21 -11.50 27.51
N VAL A 758 -3.88 -11.37 27.56
CA VAL A 758 -2.95 -12.06 26.64
C VAL A 758 -3.23 -13.58 26.70
N PRO A 759 -3.64 -14.23 25.58
CA PRO A 759 -3.88 -15.66 25.56
C PRO A 759 -2.60 -16.43 25.89
N CYS A 760 -2.69 -17.41 26.78
CA CYS A 760 -1.52 -18.17 27.20
C CYS A 760 -1.12 -19.21 26.16
N PHE A 761 -0.09 -18.91 25.36
CA PHE A 761 0.40 -19.75 24.26
C PHE A 761 0.72 -21.21 24.64
N THR A 762 1.13 -21.46 25.88
CA THR A 762 1.47 -22.81 26.38
C THR A 762 0.26 -23.53 27.00
N GLU A 763 -0.87 -22.84 27.18
CA GLU A 763 -2.03 -23.24 28.00
C GLU A 763 -1.69 -23.54 29.48
N VAL A 764 -0.45 -23.29 29.93
CA VAL A 764 -0.03 -23.53 31.31
C VAL A 764 -0.15 -22.23 32.10
N THR A 765 -1.00 -22.22 33.12
CA THR A 765 -1.15 -21.07 34.03
C THR A 765 -0.68 -21.37 35.45
N TYR A 766 -0.35 -20.32 36.20
CA TYR A 766 0.02 -20.36 37.62
C TYR A 766 -0.65 -19.22 38.38
N THR A 767 -1.33 -19.53 39.49
CA THR A 767 -1.90 -18.52 40.39
C THR A 767 -0.88 -18.10 41.45
N THR A 768 -0.54 -16.81 41.50
CA THR A 768 0.43 -16.24 42.44
C THR A 768 -0.02 -16.39 43.90
N LYS A 769 0.94 -16.60 44.79
CA LYS A 769 0.77 -16.68 46.24
C LYS A 769 1.56 -15.58 46.92
N SER A 770 1.18 -15.28 48.17
CA SER A 770 1.91 -14.30 48.98
C SER A 770 3.37 -14.74 49.14
N GLY A 771 4.30 -13.85 48.76
CA GLY A 771 5.75 -14.11 48.78
C GLY A 771 6.33 -14.64 47.48
N ASP A 772 5.53 -14.82 46.42
CA ASP A 772 6.04 -15.16 45.09
C ASP A 772 6.78 -13.99 44.44
N THR A 773 7.82 -14.32 43.68
CA THR A 773 8.56 -13.42 42.79
C THR A 773 8.63 -14.04 41.40
N CYS A 774 8.97 -13.27 40.36
CA CYS A 774 9.21 -13.87 39.04
C CYS A 774 10.28 -14.96 39.12
N ASP A 775 11.31 -14.78 39.96
CA ASP A 775 12.39 -15.73 40.11
C ASP A 775 11.99 -17.01 40.85
N THR A 776 11.08 -16.96 41.82
CA THR A 776 10.58 -18.20 42.46
C THR A 776 9.76 -19.01 41.47
N ILE A 777 8.90 -18.35 40.70
CA ILE A 777 8.04 -19.00 39.70
C ILE A 777 8.88 -19.52 38.53
N ALA A 778 9.76 -18.68 37.97
CA ALA A 778 10.61 -19.01 36.84
C ALA A 778 11.45 -20.27 37.08
N ARG A 779 12.06 -20.38 38.27
CA ARG A 779 12.82 -21.57 38.67
C ARG A 779 11.93 -22.82 38.83
N SER A 780 10.70 -22.66 39.30
CA SER A 780 9.78 -23.80 39.49
C SER A 780 9.29 -24.39 38.17
N TYR A 781 9.17 -23.55 37.12
CA TYR A 781 8.72 -23.97 35.79
C TYR A 781 9.85 -24.10 34.77
N SER A 782 11.11 -23.91 35.15
CA SER A 782 12.25 -23.93 34.23
C SER A 782 12.12 -22.93 33.08
N VAL A 783 11.70 -21.70 33.38
CA VAL A 783 11.56 -20.59 32.41
C VAL A 783 12.45 -19.41 32.80
N SER A 784 12.62 -18.45 31.89
CA SER A 784 13.25 -17.16 32.17
C SER A 784 12.29 -16.24 32.93
N SER A 785 12.76 -15.54 33.97
CA SER A 785 11.96 -14.53 34.68
C SER A 785 11.55 -13.38 33.75
N GLY A 786 12.43 -13.01 32.82
CA GLY A 786 12.13 -11.98 31.83
C GLY A 786 11.08 -12.44 30.82
N ALA A 787 11.12 -13.72 30.42
CA ALA A 787 10.07 -14.31 29.60
C ALA A 787 8.73 -14.40 30.35
N LEU A 788 8.75 -14.78 31.64
CA LEU A 788 7.56 -14.83 32.48
C LEU A 788 6.92 -13.45 32.65
N GLN A 789 7.73 -12.42 32.90
CA GLN A 789 7.24 -11.05 32.98
C GLN A 789 6.74 -10.54 31.63
N SER A 790 7.40 -10.88 30.53
CA SER A 790 6.98 -10.47 29.19
C SER A 790 5.67 -11.14 28.76
N ALA A 791 5.43 -12.38 29.18
CA ALA A 791 4.18 -13.11 28.93
C ALA A 791 3.01 -12.63 29.81
N ASN A 792 3.27 -11.78 30.81
CA ASN A 792 2.30 -11.30 31.79
C ASN A 792 2.53 -9.82 32.10
N SER A 793 2.91 -9.01 31.11
CA SER A 793 3.33 -7.63 31.31
C SER A 793 2.21 -6.73 31.83
N ASP A 794 0.95 -7.13 31.62
CA ASP A 794 -0.29 -6.55 32.15
C ASP A 794 -0.48 -6.82 33.66
N LYS A 795 0.11 -7.90 34.18
CA LYS A 795 -0.06 -8.35 35.57
C LYS A 795 1.20 -8.18 36.42
N ILE A 796 2.38 -8.12 35.78
CA ILE A 796 3.69 -8.09 36.42
C ILE A 796 4.44 -6.81 36.06
N TYR A 797 4.31 -5.81 36.93
CA TYR A 797 5.05 -4.55 36.84
C TYR A 797 6.36 -4.55 37.65
N ASN A 798 6.45 -5.44 38.66
CA ASN A 798 7.62 -5.59 39.50
C ASN A 798 7.85 -7.07 39.79
N CYS A 799 9.01 -7.60 39.37
CA CYS A 799 9.32 -9.01 39.54
C CYS A 799 9.76 -9.39 40.96
N THR A 800 9.98 -8.42 41.85
CA THR A 800 10.42 -8.65 43.23
C THR A 800 9.27 -8.75 44.24
N ASP A 801 8.06 -8.35 43.86
CA ASP A 801 6.87 -8.36 44.72
C ASP A 801 5.60 -8.60 43.90
N LEU A 802 5.18 -9.87 43.80
CA LEU A 802 3.97 -10.24 43.05
C LEU A 802 2.74 -10.21 43.96
N GLN A 803 1.68 -9.56 43.48
CA GLN A 803 0.38 -9.59 44.17
C GLN A 803 -0.19 -11.01 44.18
N PRO A 804 -0.72 -11.50 45.31
CA PRO A 804 -1.34 -12.84 45.38
C PRO A 804 -2.65 -12.91 44.58
N ASP A 805 -3.07 -14.13 44.27
CA ASP A 805 -4.34 -14.47 43.58
C ASP A 805 -4.45 -13.92 42.14
N LYS A 806 -3.32 -13.78 41.45
CA LYS A 806 -3.23 -13.42 40.02
C LYS A 806 -2.86 -14.64 39.19
N GLU A 807 -3.65 -14.93 38.16
CA GLU A 807 -3.35 -16.01 37.22
C GLU A 807 -2.37 -15.53 36.13
N LEU A 808 -1.19 -16.15 36.11
CA LEU A 808 -0.09 -15.86 35.18
C LEU A 808 0.05 -16.98 34.15
N CYS A 809 0.30 -16.64 32.89
CA CYS A 809 0.73 -17.56 31.86
C CYS A 809 2.20 -17.97 32.04
N ILE A 810 2.50 -19.26 31.93
CA ILE A 810 3.85 -19.79 32.01
C ILE A 810 4.44 -19.95 30.59
N PRO A 811 5.53 -19.27 30.22
CA PRO A 811 6.12 -19.35 28.88
C PRO A 811 6.86 -20.69 28.65
N LEU A 812 7.44 -20.86 27.45
CA LEU A 812 8.19 -22.07 27.09
C LEU A 812 9.41 -22.28 27.99
N THR A 813 9.64 -23.54 28.38
CA THR A 813 10.75 -23.94 29.25
C THR A 813 12.09 -23.90 28.54
N CYS A 814 13.18 -23.73 29.27
CA CYS A 814 14.54 -23.90 28.78
C CYS A 814 15.32 -24.88 29.67
N ASP A 815 16.14 -25.71 29.04
CA ASP A 815 16.87 -26.82 29.67
C ASP A 815 17.87 -26.39 30.74
N LYS A 816 18.45 -25.19 30.62
CA LYS A 816 19.45 -24.67 31.57
C LYS A 816 19.11 -23.25 32.01
N LEU A 817 19.05 -23.05 33.33
CA LEU A 817 18.85 -21.73 33.94
C LEU A 817 20.14 -21.17 34.55
N TYR A 818 20.22 -19.85 34.63
CA TYR A 818 21.27 -19.10 35.32
C TYR A 818 20.66 -18.03 36.23
N ILE A 819 21.29 -17.78 37.38
CA ILE A 819 20.85 -16.75 38.33
C ILE A 819 21.82 -15.58 38.24
N LEU A 820 21.29 -14.43 37.83
CA LEU A 820 22.05 -13.21 37.62
C LEU A 820 22.59 -12.60 38.92
N GLU A 821 23.90 -12.41 38.99
CA GLU A 821 24.61 -11.70 40.06
C GLU A 821 24.86 -10.22 39.70
N ASP A 822 25.11 -9.37 40.71
CA ASP A 822 25.25 -7.92 40.50
C ASP A 822 26.53 -7.52 39.73
N THR A 823 27.53 -8.41 39.70
CA THR A 823 28.78 -8.21 38.97
C THR A 823 28.77 -8.83 37.58
N ASP A 824 27.69 -9.50 37.21
CA ASP A 824 27.61 -10.21 35.94
C ASP A 824 27.50 -9.28 34.73
N THR A 825 28.08 -9.75 33.63
CA THR A 825 27.92 -9.20 32.30
C THR A 825 27.51 -10.34 31.36
N CYS A 826 26.92 -10.04 30.20
CA CYS A 826 26.69 -11.11 29.21
C CYS A 826 27.97 -11.88 28.92
N TRP A 827 29.10 -11.18 28.85
CA TRP A 827 30.40 -11.78 28.61
C TRP A 827 30.82 -12.77 29.70
N SER A 828 30.71 -12.40 30.99
CA SER A 828 31.08 -13.30 32.09
C SER A 828 30.17 -14.52 32.12
N ILE A 829 28.86 -14.34 31.97
CA ILE A 829 27.90 -15.45 31.97
C ILE A 829 28.14 -16.38 30.79
N GLU A 830 28.34 -15.85 29.58
CA GLU A 830 28.58 -16.64 28.37
C GLU A 830 29.86 -17.48 28.52
N LEU A 831 30.95 -16.83 28.97
CA LEU A 831 32.25 -17.46 29.18
C LEU A 831 32.21 -18.55 30.26
N ASP A 832 31.67 -18.23 31.44
CA ASP A 832 31.70 -19.13 32.60
C ASP A 832 30.75 -20.33 32.43
N ASN A 833 29.73 -20.20 31.57
CA ASN A 833 28.77 -21.27 31.29
C ASN A 833 29.03 -22.03 29.99
N GLY A 834 30.07 -21.66 29.23
CA GLY A 834 30.45 -22.31 27.98
C GLY A 834 29.38 -22.21 26.90
N ILE A 835 28.58 -21.13 26.89
CA ILE A 835 27.64 -20.81 25.81
C ILE A 835 28.29 -19.80 24.86
N GLY A 836 27.97 -19.86 23.57
CA GLY A 836 28.65 -19.03 22.57
C GLY A 836 28.54 -17.53 22.86
N LEU A 837 29.54 -16.75 22.43
CA LEU A 837 29.44 -15.29 22.53
C LEU A 837 28.18 -14.80 21.81
N HIS A 838 27.47 -13.84 22.41
CA HIS A 838 26.17 -13.34 21.96
C HIS A 838 24.97 -14.30 22.11
N THR A 839 25.21 -15.53 22.57
CA THR A 839 24.16 -16.56 22.66
C THR A 839 23.22 -16.33 23.84
N LEU A 840 23.67 -15.69 24.92
CA LEU A 840 22.80 -15.40 26.07
C LEU A 840 21.63 -14.49 25.69
N ARG A 841 21.88 -13.54 24.79
CA ARG A 841 20.88 -12.62 24.22
C ARG A 841 19.89 -13.36 23.32
N ALA A 842 20.37 -14.31 22.51
CA ALA A 842 19.49 -15.15 21.69
C ALA A 842 18.48 -15.94 22.54
N TYR A 843 18.88 -16.37 23.74
CA TYR A 843 18.00 -17.10 24.65
C TYR A 843 17.15 -16.19 25.56
N ASN A 844 17.51 -14.91 25.68
CA ASN A 844 16.82 -13.91 26.50
C ASN A 844 16.72 -12.58 25.73
N PRO A 845 15.79 -12.45 24.77
CA PRO A 845 15.77 -11.37 23.78
C PRO A 845 15.54 -9.96 24.35
N TRP A 846 15.11 -9.85 25.61
CA TRP A 846 14.97 -8.56 26.30
C TRP A 846 16.32 -7.94 26.67
N ILE A 847 17.42 -8.71 26.65
CA ILE A 847 18.77 -8.20 26.85
C ILE A 847 19.18 -7.45 25.58
N ASN A 848 19.52 -6.17 25.72
CA ASN A 848 19.85 -5.34 24.57
C ASN A 848 21.23 -5.66 24.00
N TRP A 849 21.54 -5.08 22.85
CA TRP A 849 22.80 -5.33 22.13
C TRP A 849 24.05 -5.08 22.97
N PHE A 850 24.05 -4.00 23.78
CA PHE A 850 25.18 -3.58 24.61
C PHE A 850 25.26 -4.32 25.96
N CYS A 851 24.23 -5.10 26.32
CA CYS A 851 24.08 -5.81 27.58
C CYS A 851 24.19 -4.92 28.84
N ASP A 852 23.93 -3.62 28.72
CA ASP A 852 23.94 -2.68 29.86
C ASP A 852 22.63 -2.70 30.66
N ASN A 853 21.58 -3.32 30.10
CA ASN A 853 20.29 -3.50 30.75
C ASN A 853 20.20 -4.77 31.62
N LEU A 854 21.23 -5.63 31.61
CA LEU A 854 21.20 -6.95 32.24
C LEU A 854 20.92 -6.88 33.75
N VAL A 855 21.77 -6.19 34.50
CA VAL A 855 21.62 -6.04 35.97
C VAL A 855 20.68 -4.89 36.32
N SER A 856 20.71 -3.80 35.56
CA SER A 856 19.93 -2.58 35.85
C SER A 856 18.42 -2.78 35.76
N THR A 857 17.95 -3.79 35.02
CA THR A 857 16.52 -4.13 34.90
C THR A 857 16.09 -5.32 35.77
N ALA A 858 16.97 -5.88 36.62
CA ALA A 858 16.69 -7.09 37.40
C ALA A 858 15.47 -6.96 38.34
N TRP A 859 15.16 -5.76 38.83
CA TRP A 859 13.96 -5.52 39.64
C TRP A 859 12.66 -5.68 38.83
N MET A 860 12.71 -5.38 37.53
CA MET A 860 11.58 -5.45 36.61
C MET A 860 11.52 -6.79 35.87
N ARG A 861 12.65 -7.35 35.44
CA ARG A 861 12.74 -8.57 34.62
C ARG A 861 13.05 -9.83 35.42
N GLY A 862 13.37 -9.69 36.70
CA GLY A 862 13.90 -10.78 37.52
C GLY A 862 15.35 -11.14 37.17
N ARG A 863 15.88 -12.14 37.85
CA ARG A 863 17.29 -12.58 37.77
C ARG A 863 17.49 -13.96 37.14
N THR A 864 16.42 -14.69 36.85
CA THR A 864 16.51 -16.05 36.27
C THR A 864 16.56 -15.97 34.74
N LEU A 865 17.68 -16.40 34.15
CA LEU A 865 17.96 -16.36 32.70
C LEU A 865 17.98 -17.77 32.11
N CYS A 866 17.65 -17.89 30.82
CA CYS A 866 17.86 -19.12 30.05
C CYS A 866 19.28 -19.18 29.47
N LEU A 867 19.96 -20.32 29.61
CA LEU A 867 21.24 -20.64 28.97
C LEU A 867 21.09 -21.67 27.83
N SER A 868 19.85 -21.92 27.40
CA SER A 868 19.48 -22.75 26.26
C SER A 868 18.24 -22.15 25.58
N PRO A 869 17.92 -22.54 24.33
CA PRO A 869 16.69 -22.12 23.67
C PRO A 869 15.45 -22.42 24.52
N GLN A 870 14.53 -21.47 24.58
CA GLN A 870 13.19 -21.69 25.12
C GLN A 870 12.44 -22.59 24.13
N GLY A 871 11.95 -23.74 24.60
CA GLY A 871 11.40 -24.82 23.76
C GLY A 871 12.38 -25.95 23.44
N GLY A 872 13.63 -25.89 23.93
CA GLY A 872 14.64 -26.93 23.78
C GLY A 872 15.46 -26.86 22.48
N PHE A 873 16.55 -27.64 22.40
CA PHE A 873 17.35 -27.75 21.19
C PHE A 873 16.69 -28.66 20.17
N TYR A 874 16.47 -28.14 18.96
CA TYR A 874 15.97 -28.94 17.85
C TYR A 874 17.08 -29.89 17.34
N ASN A 875 17.06 -31.14 17.80
CA ASN A 875 17.95 -32.17 17.31
C ASN A 875 17.47 -32.69 15.95
N VAL A 876 18.33 -32.55 14.94
CA VAL A 876 18.18 -33.22 13.65
C VAL A 876 18.20 -34.73 13.88
N THR A 877 17.05 -35.39 13.90
CA THR A 877 17.01 -36.84 13.70
C THR A 877 17.21 -37.14 12.22
N ASP A 878 18.36 -37.76 11.97
CA ASP A 878 18.89 -38.39 10.75
C ASP A 878 19.17 -37.49 9.52
N PRO A 879 20.46 -37.30 9.14
CA PRO A 879 20.82 -36.67 7.88
C PRO A 879 20.58 -37.63 6.71
N ILE A 880 20.00 -37.11 5.62
CA ILE A 880 19.98 -37.79 4.31
C ILE A 880 21.44 -37.91 3.83
N PRO A 881 21.94 -39.11 3.51
CA PRO A 881 23.29 -39.27 2.96
C PRO A 881 23.42 -38.48 1.64
N GLY A 882 24.33 -37.49 1.62
CA GLY A 882 24.66 -36.72 0.41
C GLY A 882 24.39 -35.22 0.49
N VAL A 883 23.89 -34.69 1.60
CA VAL A 883 23.66 -33.25 1.77
C VAL A 883 24.41 -32.73 2.99
N ILE A 884 25.48 -31.98 2.74
CA ILE A 884 26.20 -31.21 3.77
C ILE A 884 25.75 -29.75 3.58
N VAL A 885 24.76 -29.29 4.34
CA VAL A 885 24.52 -27.85 4.49
C VAL A 885 24.98 -27.44 5.87
N ALA A 886 26.19 -26.91 5.94
CA ALA A 886 26.62 -26.05 7.03
C ALA A 886 27.71 -25.09 6.53
N PRO A 887 27.37 -23.86 6.12
CA PRO A 887 28.24 -22.71 6.30
C PRO A 887 27.91 -22.10 7.66
N GLY A 888 28.75 -22.36 8.67
CA GLY A 888 28.66 -21.69 9.96
C GLY A 888 29.06 -20.22 9.86
N GLY A 889 28.45 -19.37 10.69
CA GLY A 889 28.85 -17.97 10.84
C GLY A 889 30.32 -17.87 11.22
N SER A 890 31.13 -17.27 10.36
CA SER A 890 32.55 -16.98 10.60
C SER A 890 32.71 -15.47 10.78
N THR A 891 33.40 -15.05 11.84
CA THR A 891 33.75 -13.64 12.08
C THR A 891 34.85 -13.14 11.12
N GLY A 892 35.42 -14.04 10.32
CA GLY A 892 36.58 -13.78 9.47
C GLY A 892 37.92 -13.77 10.20
N TYR A 893 37.92 -13.89 11.54
CA TYR A 893 39.13 -13.94 12.36
C TYR A 893 39.48 -15.37 12.80
N THR A 894 40.75 -15.58 13.13
CA THR A 894 41.27 -16.80 13.74
C THR A 894 41.81 -16.52 15.14
N THR A 895 41.99 -17.56 15.95
CA THR A 895 42.49 -17.41 17.33
C THR A 895 44.00 -17.60 17.45
N THR A 896 44.65 -18.18 16.44
CA THR A 896 46.07 -18.52 16.47
C THR A 896 46.75 -18.15 15.16
N VAL A 897 47.93 -17.51 15.26
CA VAL A 897 48.78 -17.25 14.09
C VAL A 897 49.38 -18.57 13.59
N THR A 898 49.33 -18.78 12.28
CA THR A 898 49.92 -19.93 11.58
C THR A 898 50.92 -19.42 10.55
N GLN A 899 52.03 -20.14 10.35
CA GLN A 899 52.98 -19.76 9.30
C GLN A 899 52.36 -19.99 7.92
N PRO A 900 52.67 -19.14 6.91
CA PRO A 900 52.21 -19.37 5.55
C PRO A 900 52.75 -20.71 5.01
N PRO A 901 52.09 -21.31 4.00
CA PRO A 901 52.54 -22.57 3.41
C PRO A 901 54.02 -22.54 3.01
N ALA A 902 54.73 -23.66 3.17
CA ALA A 902 56.15 -23.73 2.85
C ALA A 902 56.40 -23.37 1.37
N ASN A 903 57.31 -22.41 1.12
CA ASN A 903 57.62 -21.81 -0.19
C ASN A 903 56.53 -20.88 -0.78
N ALA A 904 55.54 -20.45 -0.01
CA ALA A 904 54.56 -19.46 -0.46
C ALA A 904 55.18 -18.06 -0.64
N THR A 905 54.87 -17.39 -1.75
CA THR A 905 55.19 -15.98 -1.96
C THR A 905 54.02 -15.13 -1.49
N LEU A 906 54.21 -14.32 -0.44
CA LEU A 906 53.14 -13.46 0.08
C LEU A 906 52.90 -12.26 -0.83
N ALA A 907 51.64 -11.85 -0.98
CA ALA A 907 51.29 -10.59 -1.64
C ALA A 907 51.78 -9.39 -0.81
N GLU A 908 52.12 -8.29 -1.50
CA GLU A 908 52.75 -7.12 -0.88
C GLU A 908 51.90 -6.52 0.25
N GLY A 909 52.52 -6.33 1.42
CA GLY A 909 51.87 -5.77 2.61
C GLY A 909 50.95 -6.73 3.37
N THR A 910 50.74 -7.97 2.90
CA THR A 910 49.89 -8.95 3.58
C THR A 910 50.36 -9.20 5.01
N THR A 911 49.44 -9.11 5.98
CA THR A 911 49.79 -9.32 7.40
C THR A 911 50.30 -10.74 7.66
N ARG A 912 51.32 -10.86 8.51
CA ARG A 912 51.81 -12.16 9.03
C ARG A 912 51.08 -12.61 10.29
N ALA A 913 50.29 -11.74 10.91
CA ALA A 913 49.41 -12.08 12.02
C ALA A 913 48.14 -12.80 11.51
N CYS A 914 48.35 -13.92 10.81
CA CYS A 914 47.32 -14.64 10.09
C CYS A 914 47.23 -16.12 10.48
N GLY A 915 46.03 -16.63 10.73
CA GLY A 915 45.76 -18.03 11.06
C GLY A 915 45.20 -18.86 9.91
N LYS A 916 44.86 -18.25 8.77
CA LYS A 916 44.47 -18.96 7.53
C LYS A 916 45.01 -18.24 6.29
N TRP A 917 45.57 -19.01 5.37
CA TRP A 917 46.22 -18.50 4.17
C TRP A 917 45.54 -19.05 2.91
N TYR A 918 45.45 -18.22 1.86
CA TYR A 918 44.92 -18.62 0.55
C TYR A 918 45.94 -18.28 -0.54
N THR A 919 46.33 -19.27 -1.33
CA THR A 919 47.21 -19.08 -2.49
C THR A 919 46.37 -19.13 -3.76
N VAL A 920 46.46 -18.12 -4.61
CA VAL A 920 45.71 -18.08 -5.87
C VAL A 920 46.34 -19.08 -6.85
N THR A 921 45.61 -20.14 -7.19
CA THR A 921 46.13 -21.27 -8.00
C THR A 921 45.73 -21.25 -9.47
N ARG A 922 44.85 -20.33 -9.90
CA ARG A 922 44.41 -20.19 -11.29
C ARG A 922 43.99 -18.77 -11.65
N VAL A 923 44.07 -18.42 -12.93
CA VAL A 923 43.50 -17.17 -13.47
C VAL A 923 41.97 -17.27 -13.48
N GLY A 924 41.29 -16.38 -12.75
CA GLY A 924 39.82 -16.32 -12.68
C GLY A 924 39.21 -16.46 -11.29
N ASP A 925 40.00 -16.75 -10.24
CA ASP A 925 39.52 -16.69 -8.86
C ASP A 925 39.05 -15.25 -8.53
N THR A 926 37.84 -15.11 -7.97
CA THR A 926 37.29 -13.80 -7.61
C THR A 926 37.46 -13.52 -6.12
N CYS A 927 37.59 -12.23 -5.73
CA CYS A 927 37.66 -11.90 -4.30
C CYS A 927 36.41 -12.35 -3.54
N VAL A 928 35.25 -12.35 -4.20
CA VAL A 928 33.99 -12.84 -3.64
C VAL A 928 34.05 -14.34 -3.36
N GLU A 929 34.56 -15.14 -4.31
CA GLU A 929 34.75 -16.57 -4.11
C GLU A 929 35.72 -16.87 -2.97
N VAL A 930 36.85 -16.16 -2.91
CA VAL A 930 37.84 -16.33 -1.83
C VAL A 930 37.24 -15.97 -0.47
N CYS A 931 36.52 -14.85 -0.36
CA CYS A 931 35.84 -14.44 0.89
C CYS A 931 34.79 -15.46 1.32
N THR A 932 33.99 -15.95 0.37
CA THR A 932 32.92 -16.91 0.62
C THR A 932 33.46 -18.27 1.05
N GLN A 933 34.49 -18.78 0.37
CA GLN A 933 35.10 -20.08 0.69
C GLN A 933 35.81 -20.08 2.04
N THR A 934 36.43 -18.97 2.41
CA THR A 934 37.27 -18.89 3.61
C THR A 934 36.53 -18.34 4.82
N GLY A 935 35.38 -17.70 4.59
CA GLY A 935 34.53 -17.10 5.61
C GLY A 935 35.11 -15.80 6.18
N ILE A 936 35.97 -15.10 5.44
CA ILE A 936 36.47 -13.75 5.77
C ILE A 936 35.58 -12.70 5.12
N THR A 937 35.26 -11.62 5.85
CA THR A 937 34.49 -10.52 5.26
C THR A 937 35.34 -9.78 4.24
N ALA A 938 34.71 -9.23 3.20
CA ALA A 938 35.42 -8.54 2.13
C ALA A 938 36.23 -7.34 2.67
N ASP A 939 35.69 -6.63 3.65
CA ASP A 939 36.37 -5.48 4.28
C ASP A 939 37.61 -5.92 5.07
N LEU A 940 37.50 -7.00 5.84
CA LEU A 940 38.63 -7.55 6.59
C LEU A 940 39.68 -8.12 5.64
N PHE A 941 39.27 -8.81 4.58
CA PHE A 941 40.17 -9.34 3.57
C PHE A 941 41.00 -8.24 2.89
N ARG A 942 40.38 -7.11 2.53
CA ARG A 942 41.11 -5.96 1.97
C ARG A 942 41.99 -5.26 3.01
N ALA A 943 41.55 -5.20 4.28
CA ALA A 943 42.32 -4.56 5.35
C ALA A 943 43.63 -5.31 5.66
N VAL A 944 43.58 -6.64 5.66
CA VAL A 944 44.75 -7.48 6.00
C VAL A 944 45.64 -7.82 4.83
N ASN A 945 45.21 -7.47 3.61
CA ASN A 945 45.98 -7.57 2.37
C ASN A 945 46.01 -6.20 1.65
N PRO A 946 46.87 -5.26 2.09
CA PRO A 946 46.95 -3.89 1.56
C PRO A 946 47.17 -3.78 0.05
N SER A 947 47.75 -4.79 -0.62
CA SER A 947 47.81 -4.85 -2.09
C SER A 947 46.42 -4.85 -2.76
N LEU A 948 45.34 -5.04 -1.99
CA LEU A 948 43.94 -5.06 -2.41
C LEU A 948 43.13 -3.87 -1.83
N ALA A 949 43.76 -2.92 -1.11
CA ALA A 949 43.08 -1.84 -0.38
C ALA A 949 42.67 -0.65 -1.29
N GLY A 950 41.55 0.01 -0.95
CA GLY A 950 41.09 1.26 -1.61
C GLY A 950 40.11 1.09 -2.78
N HIS A 951 39.63 -0.13 -3.02
CA HIS A 951 38.80 -0.51 -4.18
C HIS A 951 37.47 -1.15 -3.74
N SER A 952 36.43 -1.08 -4.59
CA SER A 952 35.12 -1.72 -4.32
C SER A 952 35.25 -3.27 -4.28
N ALA A 953 34.23 -3.98 -3.79
CA ALA A 953 34.24 -5.44 -3.76
C ALA A 953 34.37 -6.07 -5.16
N GLU A 954 33.90 -5.38 -6.21
CA GLU A 954 33.98 -5.79 -7.62
C GLU A 954 35.38 -5.58 -8.21
N ASP A 955 36.05 -4.47 -7.88
CA ASP A 955 37.39 -4.10 -8.38
C ASP A 955 38.52 -5.01 -7.84
N CYS A 956 38.33 -5.62 -6.66
CA CYS A 956 39.31 -6.47 -5.99
C CYS A 956 39.73 -7.68 -6.84
N THR A 957 38.81 -8.25 -7.63
CA THR A 957 39.04 -9.47 -8.43
C THR A 957 40.17 -9.32 -9.44
N GLY A 958 40.32 -8.13 -10.05
CA GLY A 958 41.39 -7.87 -11.03
C GLY A 958 42.80 -7.77 -10.42
N LEU A 959 42.91 -7.69 -9.10
CA LEU A 959 44.17 -7.49 -8.37
C LEU A 959 44.73 -8.78 -7.75
N LEU A 960 43.97 -9.88 -7.75
CA LEU A 960 44.45 -11.19 -7.35
C LEU A 960 45.43 -11.72 -8.41
N LYS A 961 46.66 -12.08 -7.98
CA LYS A 961 47.69 -12.59 -8.88
C LYS A 961 47.97 -14.06 -8.59
N GLU A 962 47.95 -14.87 -9.66
CA GLU A 962 48.32 -16.27 -9.61
C GLU A 962 49.71 -16.45 -8.96
N GLY A 963 49.83 -17.43 -8.05
CA GLY A 963 51.06 -17.74 -7.33
C GLY A 963 51.32 -16.88 -6.08
N LEU A 964 50.54 -15.82 -5.84
CA LEU A 964 50.61 -15.06 -4.59
C LEU A 964 49.69 -15.63 -3.51
N THR A 965 50.10 -15.46 -2.27
CA THR A 965 49.39 -15.91 -1.07
C THR A 965 48.94 -14.73 -0.22
N TYR A 966 47.67 -14.76 0.17
CA TYR A 966 46.96 -13.72 0.90
C TYR A 966 46.48 -14.25 2.25
N CYS A 967 46.36 -13.37 3.23
CA CYS A 967 45.77 -13.68 4.53
C CYS A 967 44.23 -13.70 4.41
N VAL A 968 43.62 -14.84 4.77
CA VAL A 968 42.15 -15.05 4.70
C VAL A 968 41.56 -15.40 6.06
N GLY A 969 42.29 -15.11 7.13
CA GLY A 969 41.84 -15.30 8.50
C GLY A 969 42.83 -14.71 9.49
N PRO A 970 42.90 -13.38 9.63
CA PRO A 970 43.79 -12.72 10.58
C PRO A 970 43.44 -13.06 12.03
N VAL A 971 44.40 -12.95 12.95
CA VAL A 971 44.04 -12.96 14.38
C VAL A 971 43.42 -11.62 14.78
N TRP A 972 42.60 -11.59 15.83
CA TRP A 972 41.81 -10.41 16.21
C TRP A 972 42.63 -9.15 16.54
N ASP A 973 43.92 -9.28 16.85
CA ASP A 973 44.86 -8.19 17.14
C ASP A 973 45.92 -8.02 16.04
N TRP A 974 45.63 -8.43 14.81
CA TRP A 974 46.54 -8.35 13.67
C TRP A 974 47.07 -6.93 13.39
N ASP A 975 46.27 -5.91 13.70
CA ASP A 975 46.57 -4.49 13.53
C ASP A 975 47.48 -3.92 14.64
N ARG A 976 47.68 -4.68 15.73
CA ARG A 976 48.50 -4.29 16.90
C ARG A 976 49.81 -5.06 17.01
N ARG A 977 49.94 -6.17 16.28
CA ARG A 977 51.18 -6.96 16.21
C ARG A 977 52.03 -6.46 15.04
N GLY A 978 53.04 -5.63 15.33
CA GLY A 978 53.98 -5.18 14.30
C GLY A 978 54.68 -6.36 13.59
N ASP A 979 54.99 -6.19 12.30
CA ASP A 979 55.57 -7.21 11.40
C ASP A 979 57.01 -7.62 11.76
N ASN A 980 57.21 -8.27 12.91
CA ASN A 980 58.47 -8.93 13.27
C ASN A 980 58.44 -10.43 12.93
#